data_AF-A0A9D0TIN2-F1
#
_entry.id   AF-A0A9D0TIN2-F1
#
_cell.length_a   1.000
_cell.length_b   1.000
_cell.length_c   1.000
_cell.angle_alpha   90.00
_cell.angle_beta   90.00
_cell.angle_gamma   90.00
#
_symmetry.space_group_name_H-M   'P 1'
#
loop_
_entity.id
_entity.type
_entity.pdbx_description
1 polymer ?
#
loop_
_entity_poly.entity_id
_entity_poly.type
_entity_poly.pdbx_seq_one_letter_code
_entity_poly.pdbx_strand_id
1 'polypeptide(L)'
;MRPSPVINPPLRPVLKVLLWLFALLIVNAIYLLGVRATEALTGIELQGYSYLLMFLAHLILGLLVVLPLLIFGPLHFRRAWRHHNRDARRAGLALYISALILLGSGLLLTRFGIFEINDSGSRQTTYWIHVITPLVVIWLFILHRLAGPPLRWCNSTRWLTFAIAVTAVLIGIQAYQNKTRAALLATFPPSPVQFKGHPQQAEKLLMQDKNCARCHPDIARQAALSMHKHSSFNNPAYRLSIDEARKVMLQRDGDVKATRLCASCHDLIPLFSGKFDQPDYNPDQDASGHSGVNCLGCHAMTRINSLRGNADYTLQPPTPYPFANSPSPLLQALHRQLIRAKPELHKKSLLKPLHRSAEFCSSCHKVNLPYALNHYRWLRGQDHYDSFMQSGISGHRVDSFYYPDQAIPNCASCHMPFTASNDPAARGTARQAKPQIHNHAFAAANTAVPFLLDLPDSSLQERQQFLKKVARIDLFGLRENGVIDGSLSAPLLPDNPALEAGKSYLLEAVIRTLKVGHHLTQGTSDSNQLWLEVTVRNNGQIIAQSGAMDAQGKVDPWSYFVNSYLLDKQGHRIDRRNAHDILVALYDHQIPPGAASVVHYRLNLPKDLKGAVQIEARLLYRKFDQRFMTYLNDNRHADNPLPVTEIAHTRLKFSNTPDTHEITSEIPVWERWNDYGIGLLRQGSSGANKGELRQAEAAFKQVQALGKTEGSINLARVYFKE
;
A
#
# COMPACT_ATOMS: atom_id res chain seq x y z
N MET A 1 -30.09 -26.74 69.34
CA MET A 1 -29.73 -27.45 68.09
C MET A 1 -28.56 -26.71 67.43
N ARG A 2 -27.40 -27.37 67.22
CA ARG A 2 -26.29 -26.75 66.46
C ARG A 2 -26.77 -26.53 65.01
N PRO A 3 -26.63 -25.34 64.43
CA PRO A 3 -27.04 -25.11 63.05
C PRO A 3 -26.27 -26.04 62.12
N SER A 4 -26.99 -26.71 61.22
CA SER A 4 -26.38 -27.58 60.21
C SER A 4 -25.31 -26.81 59.43
N PRO A 5 -24.12 -27.37 59.20
CA PRO A 5 -23.05 -26.67 58.50
C PRO A 5 -23.52 -26.27 57.09
N VAL A 6 -23.30 -25.00 56.73
CA VAL A 6 -23.72 -24.43 55.44
C VAL A 6 -23.10 -25.20 54.26
N ILE A 7 -21.90 -25.78 54.46
CA ILE A 7 -21.22 -26.65 53.49
C ILE A 7 -21.47 -28.13 53.88
N ASN A 8 -22.38 -28.78 53.16
CA ASN A 8 -22.69 -30.21 53.34
C ASN A 8 -21.79 -31.11 52.45
N PRO A 9 -21.81 -32.44 52.62
CA PRO A 9 -20.96 -33.37 51.86
C PRO A 9 -20.97 -33.19 50.33
N PRO A 10 -22.11 -33.02 49.63
CA PRO A 10 -22.11 -32.82 48.17
C PRO A 10 -21.59 -31.45 47.71
N LEU A 11 -21.58 -30.40 48.54
CA LEU A 11 -20.98 -29.09 48.19
C LEU A 11 -19.47 -29.03 48.42
N ARG A 12 -18.92 -29.90 49.27
CA ARG A 12 -17.47 -29.96 49.55
C ARG A 12 -16.60 -30.23 48.31
N PRO A 13 -16.89 -31.20 47.43
CA PRO A 13 -16.06 -31.44 46.25
C PRO A 13 -16.09 -30.25 45.28
N VAL A 14 -17.28 -29.67 45.04
CA VAL A 14 -17.43 -28.49 44.17
C VAL A 14 -16.62 -27.30 44.69
N LEU A 15 -16.67 -27.03 46.00
CA LEU A 15 -15.86 -25.98 46.61
C LEU A 15 -14.36 -26.25 46.48
N LYS A 16 -13.91 -27.49 46.68
CA LYS A 16 -12.49 -27.85 46.52
C LYS A 16 -12.00 -27.60 45.10
N VAL A 17 -12.78 -28.03 44.10
CA VAL A 17 -12.49 -27.79 42.68
C VAL A 17 -12.42 -26.29 42.39
N LEU A 18 -13.41 -25.52 42.87
CA LEU A 18 -13.46 -24.08 42.68
C LEU A 18 -12.23 -23.37 43.29
N LEU A 19 -11.88 -23.68 44.53
CA LEU A 19 -10.70 -23.11 45.19
C LEU A 19 -9.39 -23.48 44.48
N TRP A 20 -9.28 -24.71 43.98
CA TRP A 20 -8.10 -25.16 43.25
C TRP A 20 -7.95 -24.45 41.90
N LEU A 21 -9.03 -24.34 41.13
CA LEU A 21 -9.04 -23.61 39.86
C LEU A 21 -8.73 -22.11 40.04
N PHE A 22 -9.30 -21.48 41.07
CA PHE A 22 -8.97 -20.09 41.41
C PHE A 22 -7.49 -19.93 41.82
N ALA A 23 -6.94 -20.87 42.57
CA ALA A 23 -5.51 -20.84 42.93
C ALA A 23 -4.61 -20.92 41.68
N LEU A 24 -4.90 -21.81 40.74
CA LEU A 24 -4.18 -21.89 39.47
C LEU A 24 -4.32 -20.62 38.63
N LEU A 25 -5.53 -20.04 38.57
CA LEU A 25 -5.76 -18.76 37.90
C LEU A 25 -4.92 -17.63 38.50
N ILE A 26 -4.80 -17.58 39.83
CA ILE A 26 -3.96 -16.58 40.51
C ILE A 26 -2.48 -16.76 40.11
N VAL A 27 -1.95 -18.00 40.16
CA VAL A 27 -0.57 -18.29 39.75
C VAL A 27 -0.33 -17.85 38.30
N ASN A 28 -1.24 -18.22 37.40
CA ASN A 28 -1.17 -17.86 35.99
C ASN A 28 -1.29 -16.35 35.76
N ALA A 29 -2.19 -15.66 36.48
CA ALA A 29 -2.34 -14.21 36.40
C ALA A 29 -1.10 -13.45 36.90
N ILE A 30 -0.47 -13.93 37.98
CA ILE A 30 0.82 -13.39 38.47
C ILE A 30 1.88 -13.51 37.37
N TYR A 31 1.97 -14.66 36.69
CA TYR A 31 2.88 -14.83 35.57
C TYR A 31 2.59 -13.85 34.42
N LEU A 32 1.33 -13.74 33.97
CA LEU A 32 0.96 -12.87 32.85
C LEU A 32 1.21 -11.39 33.16
N LEU A 33 0.92 -10.97 34.40
CA LEU A 33 1.19 -9.62 34.88
C LEU A 33 2.70 -9.38 35.02
N GLY A 34 3.44 -10.35 35.56
CA GLY A 34 4.89 -10.32 35.71
C GLY A 34 5.59 -10.10 34.37
N VAL A 35 5.26 -10.89 33.35
CA VAL A 35 5.81 -10.71 31.98
C VAL A 35 5.50 -9.32 31.44
N ARG A 36 4.26 -8.83 31.61
CA ARG A 36 3.86 -7.51 31.12
C ARG A 36 4.60 -6.38 31.86
N ALA A 37 4.76 -6.50 33.17
CA ALA A 37 5.50 -5.53 33.98
C ALA A 37 6.98 -5.52 33.60
N THR A 38 7.60 -6.69 33.42
CA THR A 38 9.00 -6.79 32.99
C THR A 38 9.20 -6.21 31.59
N GLU A 39 8.33 -6.49 30.63
CA GLU A 39 8.40 -5.87 29.29
C GLU A 39 8.23 -4.35 29.35
N ALA A 40 7.30 -3.83 30.18
CA ALA A 40 7.11 -2.40 30.35
C ALA A 40 8.32 -1.70 31.02
N LEU A 41 9.01 -2.37 31.95
CA LEU A 41 10.17 -1.83 32.66
C LEU A 41 11.48 -1.94 31.87
N THR A 42 11.64 -3.02 31.09
CA THR A 42 12.91 -3.33 30.40
C THR A 42 12.90 -3.01 28.90
N GLY A 43 11.71 -2.88 28.29
CA GLY A 43 11.54 -2.78 26.85
C GLY A 43 11.78 -4.07 26.08
N ILE A 44 12.14 -5.17 26.76
CA ILE A 44 12.38 -6.48 26.13
C ILE A 44 11.04 -7.13 25.79
N GLU A 45 10.86 -7.53 24.53
CA GLU A 45 9.66 -8.24 24.09
C GLU A 45 9.63 -9.67 24.66
N LEU A 46 8.71 -9.92 25.60
CA LEU A 46 8.58 -11.21 26.28
C LEU A 46 7.22 -11.87 26.00
N GLN A 47 6.25 -11.14 25.44
CA GLN A 47 4.92 -11.65 25.06
C GLN A 47 4.91 -12.52 23.78
N GLY A 48 5.85 -13.47 23.68
CA GLY A 48 5.97 -14.41 22.55
C GLY A 48 5.11 -15.69 22.69
N TYR A 49 5.56 -16.77 22.05
CA TYR A 49 4.83 -18.04 21.98
C TYR A 49 4.47 -18.64 23.35
N SER A 50 5.43 -18.71 24.28
CA SER A 50 5.22 -19.27 25.63
C SER A 50 4.23 -18.45 26.46
N TYR A 51 4.31 -17.12 26.36
CA TYR A 51 3.32 -16.23 26.96
C TYR A 51 1.91 -16.49 26.42
N LEU A 52 1.78 -16.66 25.10
CA LEU A 52 0.49 -16.92 24.47
C LEU A 52 -0.12 -18.27 24.89
N LEU A 53 0.71 -19.31 25.14
CA LEU A 53 0.24 -20.57 25.73
C LEU A 53 -0.26 -20.38 27.17
N MET A 54 0.44 -19.61 27.99
CA MET A 54 -0.01 -19.29 29.35
C MET A 54 -1.28 -18.43 29.34
N PHE A 55 -1.42 -17.54 28.36
CA PHE A 55 -2.66 -16.79 28.16
C PHE A 55 -3.80 -17.71 27.73
N LEU A 56 -3.56 -18.67 26.83
CA LEU A 56 -4.56 -19.69 26.48
C LEU A 56 -4.98 -20.51 27.71
N ALA A 57 -4.02 -20.92 28.55
CA ALA A 57 -4.30 -21.59 29.81
C ALA A 57 -5.17 -20.74 30.75
N HIS A 58 -4.93 -19.42 30.80
CA HIS A 58 -5.80 -18.48 31.53
C HIS A 58 -7.24 -18.55 31.07
N LEU A 59 -7.47 -18.52 29.75
CA LEU A 59 -8.81 -18.58 29.16
C LEU A 59 -9.50 -19.90 29.49
N ILE A 60 -8.80 -21.02 29.33
CA ILE A 60 -9.33 -22.36 29.63
C ILE A 60 -9.69 -22.48 31.11
N LEU A 61 -8.78 -22.10 32.00
CA LEU A 61 -9.03 -22.14 33.45
C LEU A 61 -10.20 -21.23 33.85
N GLY A 62 -10.30 -20.04 33.26
CA GLY A 62 -11.42 -19.12 33.49
C GLY A 62 -12.76 -19.73 33.09
N LEU A 63 -12.84 -20.35 31.92
CA LEU A 63 -14.05 -21.05 31.45
C LEU A 63 -14.42 -22.23 32.36
N LEU A 64 -13.43 -23.00 32.82
CA LEU A 64 -13.64 -24.13 33.74
C LEU A 64 -14.18 -23.69 35.11
N VAL A 65 -13.95 -22.44 35.54
CA VAL A 65 -14.49 -21.89 36.79
C VAL A 65 -15.97 -21.51 36.67
N VAL A 66 -16.45 -21.13 35.48
CA VAL A 66 -17.82 -20.62 35.27
C VAL A 66 -18.87 -21.59 35.79
N LEU A 67 -18.86 -22.84 35.32
CA LEU A 67 -19.89 -23.81 35.67
C LEU A 67 -19.89 -24.17 37.17
N PRO A 68 -18.74 -24.54 37.80
CA PRO A 68 -18.69 -24.76 39.24
C PRO A 68 -19.14 -23.55 40.05
N LEU A 69 -18.82 -22.32 39.64
CA LEU A 69 -19.24 -21.11 40.35
C LEU A 69 -20.76 -20.91 40.27
N LEU A 70 -21.34 -21.05 39.07
CA LEU A 70 -22.78 -20.91 38.84
C LEU A 70 -23.60 -21.99 39.56
N ILE A 71 -23.04 -23.17 39.80
CA ILE A 71 -23.66 -24.23 40.60
C ILE A 71 -23.47 -23.95 42.10
N PHE A 72 -22.24 -23.67 42.52
CA PHE A 72 -21.90 -23.51 43.94
C PHE A 72 -22.58 -22.30 44.57
N GLY A 73 -22.56 -21.13 43.90
CA GLY A 73 -23.06 -19.88 44.45
C GLY A 73 -24.52 -19.95 44.90
N PRO A 74 -25.48 -20.27 44.02
CA PRO A 74 -26.91 -20.36 44.37
C PRO A 74 -27.20 -21.45 45.41
N LEU A 75 -26.58 -22.63 45.29
CA LEU A 75 -26.79 -23.73 46.23
C LEU A 75 -26.24 -23.41 47.63
N HIS A 76 -25.07 -22.76 47.69
CA HIS A 76 -24.48 -22.28 48.93
C HIS A 76 -25.33 -21.16 49.54
N PHE A 77 -25.74 -20.18 48.73
CA PHE A 77 -26.53 -19.04 49.17
C PHE A 77 -27.91 -19.45 49.71
N ARG A 78 -28.62 -20.38 49.04
CA ARG A 78 -29.91 -20.91 49.49
C ARG A 78 -29.86 -21.47 50.91
N ARG A 79 -28.73 -22.07 51.29
CA ARG A 79 -28.50 -22.60 52.65
C ARG A 79 -27.99 -21.53 53.61
N ALA A 80 -27.09 -20.68 53.15
CA ALA A 80 -26.54 -19.58 53.93
C ALA A 80 -27.60 -18.52 54.30
N TRP A 81 -28.68 -18.39 53.50
CA TRP A 81 -29.74 -17.38 53.70
C TRP A 81 -30.39 -17.45 55.08
N ARG A 82 -30.49 -18.65 55.69
CA ARG A 82 -31.08 -18.85 57.02
C ARG A 82 -30.07 -18.72 58.17
N HIS A 83 -28.81 -18.41 57.89
CA HIS A 83 -27.76 -18.28 58.90
C HIS A 83 -27.86 -16.94 59.65
N HIS A 84 -27.57 -16.94 60.96
CA HIS A 84 -27.81 -15.78 61.84
C HIS A 84 -26.82 -14.63 61.60
N ASN A 85 -25.59 -14.93 61.16
CA ASN A 85 -24.56 -13.92 60.88
C ASN A 85 -24.90 -13.12 59.60
N ARG A 86 -25.38 -11.88 59.78
CA ARG A 86 -25.80 -11.00 58.68
C ARG A 86 -24.63 -10.54 57.82
N ASP A 87 -23.47 -10.29 58.43
CA ASP A 87 -22.28 -9.77 57.74
C ASP A 87 -21.65 -10.84 56.86
N ALA A 88 -21.57 -12.08 57.34
CA ALA A 88 -21.10 -13.22 56.54
C ALA A 88 -21.97 -13.46 55.29
N ARG A 89 -23.30 -13.28 55.41
CA ARG A 89 -24.25 -13.40 54.29
C ARG A 89 -24.05 -12.27 53.27
N ARG A 90 -23.92 -11.02 53.73
CA ARG A 90 -23.68 -9.86 52.86
C ARG A 90 -22.33 -9.96 52.14
N ALA A 91 -21.27 -10.29 52.87
CA ALA A 91 -19.93 -10.51 52.30
C ALA A 91 -19.93 -11.67 51.29
N GLY A 92 -20.64 -12.77 51.57
CA GLY A 92 -20.77 -13.90 50.65
C GLY A 92 -21.53 -13.57 49.36
N LEU A 93 -22.61 -12.78 49.45
CA LEU A 93 -23.34 -12.29 48.28
C LEU A 93 -22.50 -11.32 47.44
N ALA A 94 -21.84 -10.36 48.10
CA ALA A 94 -20.95 -9.41 47.43
C ALA A 94 -19.77 -10.12 46.74
N LEU A 95 -19.20 -11.14 47.38
CA LEU A 95 -18.16 -11.99 46.80
C LEU A 95 -18.67 -12.71 45.55
N TYR A 96 -19.85 -13.32 45.62
CA TYR A 96 -20.44 -14.01 44.48
C TYR A 96 -20.70 -13.07 43.30
N ILE A 97 -21.30 -11.90 43.55
CA ILE A 97 -21.52 -10.87 42.52
C ILE A 97 -20.19 -10.41 41.92
N SER A 98 -19.18 -10.14 42.75
CA SER A 98 -17.85 -9.73 42.27
C SER A 98 -17.18 -10.84 41.44
N ALA A 99 -17.34 -12.11 41.83
CA ALA A 99 -16.85 -13.23 41.04
C ALA A 99 -17.58 -13.36 39.68
N LEU A 100 -18.89 -13.09 39.64
CA LEU A 100 -19.64 -13.02 38.38
C LEU A 100 -19.18 -11.86 37.49
N ILE A 101 -18.91 -10.69 38.07
CA ILE A 101 -18.34 -9.54 37.34
C ILE A 101 -16.94 -9.88 36.79
N LEU A 102 -16.11 -10.57 37.57
CA LEU A 102 -14.78 -11.00 37.14
C LEU A 102 -14.85 -11.95 35.94
N LEU A 103 -15.67 -13.00 36.02
CA LEU A 103 -15.82 -13.96 34.92
C LEU A 103 -16.54 -13.33 33.73
N GLY A 104 -17.57 -12.51 33.97
CA GLY A 104 -18.28 -11.78 32.93
C GLY A 104 -17.36 -10.84 32.16
N SER A 105 -16.56 -10.02 32.85
CA SER A 105 -15.55 -9.16 32.21
C SER A 105 -14.49 -9.97 31.45
N GLY A 106 -14.11 -11.15 31.94
CA GLY A 106 -13.22 -12.07 31.21
C GLY A 106 -13.85 -12.56 29.90
N LEU A 107 -15.09 -13.04 29.95
CA LEU A 107 -15.84 -13.49 28.77
C LEU A 107 -16.01 -12.36 27.74
N LEU A 108 -16.34 -11.14 28.19
CA LEU A 108 -16.46 -9.97 27.34
C LEU A 108 -15.13 -9.62 26.62
N LEU A 109 -13.98 -9.82 27.28
CA LEU A 109 -12.66 -9.59 26.70
C LEU A 109 -12.20 -10.69 25.74
N THR A 110 -12.73 -11.91 25.85
CA THR A 110 -12.30 -13.03 25.00
C THR A 110 -12.75 -12.92 23.55
N ARG A 111 -13.81 -12.15 23.23
CA ARG A 111 -14.34 -11.95 21.87
C ARG A 111 -14.69 -13.28 21.19
N PHE A 112 -15.69 -13.99 21.71
CA PHE A 112 -16.27 -15.11 20.99
C PHE A 112 -17.01 -14.58 19.76
N GLY A 113 -16.91 -15.25 18.60
CA GLY A 113 -17.47 -14.73 17.34
C GLY A 113 -18.97 -14.39 17.32
N ILE A 114 -19.72 -14.72 18.36
CA ILE A 114 -21.13 -14.36 18.59
C ILE A 114 -21.32 -13.03 19.35
N PHE A 115 -20.29 -12.55 20.05
CA PHE A 115 -20.31 -11.31 20.83
C PHE A 115 -18.88 -10.73 20.94
N GLU A 116 -18.65 -9.56 20.34
CA GLU A 116 -17.33 -8.92 20.31
C GLU A 116 -17.41 -7.42 20.66
N ILE A 117 -16.65 -6.98 21.67
CA ILE A 117 -16.44 -5.56 21.95
C ILE A 117 -15.23 -5.06 21.16
N ASN A 118 -15.51 -4.39 20.05
CA ASN A 118 -14.48 -3.82 19.16
C ASN A 118 -14.14 -2.36 19.47
N ASP A 119 -15.06 -1.62 20.12
CA ASP A 119 -14.81 -0.27 20.58
C ASP A 119 -13.66 -0.22 21.61
N SER A 120 -12.73 0.72 21.39
CA SER A 120 -11.51 0.83 22.19
C SER A 120 -11.79 1.30 23.62
N GLY A 121 -12.75 2.23 23.82
CA GLY A 121 -13.11 2.74 25.13
C GLY A 121 -13.78 1.67 25.99
N SER A 122 -14.80 1.02 25.45
CA SER A 122 -15.55 -0.05 26.12
C SER A 122 -14.65 -1.23 26.51
N ARG A 123 -13.71 -1.61 25.63
CA ARG A 123 -12.73 -2.66 25.93
C ARG A 123 -11.78 -2.24 27.05
N GLN A 124 -11.31 -1.00 27.04
CA GLN A 124 -10.41 -0.50 28.08
C GLN A 124 -11.09 -0.50 29.45
N THR A 125 -12.35 -0.07 29.52
CA THR A 125 -13.15 -0.14 30.75
C THR A 125 -13.33 -1.58 31.22
N THR A 126 -13.71 -2.49 30.33
CA THR A 126 -13.87 -3.92 30.65
C THR A 126 -12.56 -4.55 31.13
N TYR A 127 -11.43 -4.17 30.53
CA TYR A 127 -10.10 -4.59 30.95
C TYR A 127 -9.78 -4.14 32.38
N TRP A 128 -10.04 -2.88 32.73
CA TRP A 128 -9.80 -2.41 34.10
C TRP A 128 -10.72 -3.05 35.12
N ILE A 129 -11.99 -3.27 34.78
CA ILE A 129 -12.89 -4.08 35.61
C ILE A 129 -12.27 -5.46 35.85
N HIS A 130 -11.80 -6.14 34.80
CA HIS A 130 -11.21 -7.48 34.92
C HIS A 130 -9.91 -7.51 35.74
N VAL A 131 -9.13 -6.43 35.75
CA VAL A 131 -7.88 -6.32 36.51
C VAL A 131 -8.12 -5.97 37.98
N ILE A 132 -9.10 -5.12 38.29
CA ILE A 132 -9.38 -4.64 39.65
C ILE A 132 -10.24 -5.64 40.44
N THR A 133 -11.24 -6.25 39.79
CA THR A 133 -12.20 -7.15 40.46
C THR A 133 -11.55 -8.34 41.19
N PRO A 134 -10.44 -8.96 40.74
CA PRO A 134 -9.75 -10.00 41.51
C PRO A 134 -9.30 -9.54 42.90
N LEU A 135 -8.86 -8.30 43.05
CA LEU A 135 -8.45 -7.74 44.36
C LEU A 135 -9.66 -7.64 45.30
N VAL A 136 -10.80 -7.20 44.76
CA VAL A 136 -12.07 -7.13 45.48
C VAL A 136 -12.55 -8.54 45.88
N VAL A 137 -12.46 -9.51 44.97
CA VAL A 137 -12.81 -10.93 45.24
C VAL A 137 -11.93 -11.51 46.34
N ILE A 138 -10.61 -11.28 46.31
CA ILE A 138 -9.69 -11.76 47.36
C ILE A 138 -10.03 -11.12 48.71
N TRP A 139 -10.24 -9.81 48.74
CA TRP A 139 -10.59 -9.07 49.96
C TRP A 139 -11.94 -9.55 50.54
N LEU A 140 -12.98 -9.64 49.72
CA LEU A 140 -14.29 -10.13 50.13
C LEU A 140 -14.26 -11.61 50.55
N PHE A 141 -13.41 -12.43 49.94
CA PHE A 141 -13.20 -13.82 50.36
C PHE A 141 -12.58 -13.91 51.75
N ILE A 142 -11.59 -13.07 52.05
CA ILE A 142 -11.01 -12.98 53.39
C ILE A 142 -12.09 -12.57 54.40
N LEU A 143 -12.83 -11.49 54.13
CA LEU A 143 -13.93 -11.03 55.01
C LEU A 143 -15.01 -12.08 55.23
N HIS A 144 -15.43 -12.76 54.16
CA HIS A 144 -16.43 -13.84 54.24
C HIS A 144 -15.93 -15.02 55.09
N ARG A 145 -14.62 -15.30 55.08
CA ARG A 145 -14.03 -16.42 55.83
C ARG A 145 -13.63 -16.10 57.27
N LEU A 146 -13.45 -14.83 57.63
CA LEU A 146 -13.24 -14.39 59.01
C LEU A 146 -14.44 -14.74 59.92
N ALA A 147 -15.64 -14.93 59.34
CA ALA A 147 -16.82 -15.43 60.03
C ALA A 147 -16.87 -16.98 60.20
N GLY A 148 -15.85 -17.71 59.76
CA GLY A 148 -15.74 -19.18 59.80
C GLY A 148 -14.43 -19.68 60.42
N PRO A 149 -14.00 -20.93 60.15
CA PRO A 149 -12.76 -21.49 60.69
C PRO A 149 -11.52 -20.66 60.28
N PRO A 150 -10.50 -20.55 61.14
CA PRO A 150 -9.34 -19.68 60.90
C PRO A 150 -8.62 -20.03 59.60
N LEU A 151 -8.27 -18.99 58.84
CA LEU A 151 -7.45 -19.12 57.63
C LEU A 151 -6.04 -19.57 58.01
N ARG A 152 -5.53 -20.60 57.32
CA ARG A 152 -4.14 -21.05 57.47
C ARG A 152 -3.22 -20.16 56.61
N TRP A 153 -2.91 -18.96 57.12
CA TRP A 153 -2.10 -17.96 56.41
C TRP A 153 -0.76 -18.48 55.89
N CYS A 154 -0.11 -19.39 56.64
CA CYS A 154 1.13 -20.05 56.21
C CYS A 154 0.99 -20.81 54.88
N ASN A 155 -0.16 -21.39 54.58
CA ASN A 155 -0.36 -22.08 53.30
C ASN A 155 -0.51 -21.07 52.16
N SER A 156 -1.24 -19.98 52.39
CA SER A 156 -1.42 -18.91 51.42
C SER A 156 -0.09 -18.21 51.07
N THR A 157 0.75 -17.93 52.07
CA THR A 157 2.08 -17.33 51.85
C THR A 157 3.02 -18.27 51.11
N ARG A 158 3.00 -19.59 51.40
CA ARG A 158 3.77 -20.60 50.65
C ARG A 158 3.34 -20.68 49.18
N TRP A 159 2.03 -20.61 48.89
CA TRP A 159 1.53 -20.59 47.52
C TRP A 159 1.90 -19.31 46.77
N LEU A 160 1.80 -18.15 47.42
CA LEU A 160 2.19 -16.87 46.82
C LEU A 160 3.69 -16.81 46.50
N THR A 161 4.53 -17.21 47.46
CA THR A 161 6.00 -17.28 47.27
C THR A 161 6.36 -18.26 46.16
N PHE A 162 5.73 -19.44 46.10
CA PHE A 162 5.89 -20.38 45.00
C PHE A 162 5.51 -19.76 43.64
N ALA A 163 4.35 -19.10 43.55
CA ALA A 163 3.89 -18.46 42.32
C ALA A 163 4.87 -17.39 41.81
N ILE A 164 5.38 -16.54 42.70
CA ILE A 164 6.35 -15.50 42.39
C ILE A 164 7.68 -16.12 41.95
N ALA A 165 8.19 -17.12 42.69
CA ALA A 165 9.44 -17.79 42.36
C ALA A 165 9.40 -18.46 40.97
N VAL A 166 8.33 -19.23 40.69
CA VAL A 166 8.15 -19.86 39.37
C VAL A 166 8.04 -18.80 38.27
N THR A 167 7.30 -17.72 38.51
CA THR A 167 7.19 -16.60 37.56
C THR A 167 8.55 -15.98 37.26
N ALA A 168 9.36 -15.70 38.28
CA ALA A 168 10.69 -15.13 38.12
C ALA A 168 11.62 -16.06 37.32
N VAL A 169 11.59 -17.36 37.60
CA VAL A 169 12.36 -18.37 36.83
C VAL A 169 11.91 -18.41 35.36
N LEU A 170 10.60 -18.47 35.09
CA LEU A 170 10.09 -18.54 33.73
C LEU A 170 10.40 -17.26 32.92
N ILE A 171 10.32 -16.08 33.56
CA ILE A 171 10.72 -14.81 32.96
C ILE A 171 12.23 -14.81 32.68
N GLY A 172 13.05 -15.27 33.63
CA GLY A 172 14.50 -15.39 33.46
C GLY A 172 14.89 -16.28 32.27
N ILE A 173 14.24 -17.44 32.14
CA ILE A 173 14.43 -18.35 31.00
C ILE A 173 14.04 -17.65 29.69
N GLN A 174 12.90 -16.97 29.63
CA GLN A 174 12.44 -16.28 28.43
C GLN A 174 13.36 -15.13 28.03
N ALA A 175 13.80 -14.32 29.00
CA ALA A 175 14.76 -13.24 28.75
C ALA A 175 16.10 -13.79 28.23
N TYR A 176 16.58 -14.89 28.80
CA TYR A 176 17.79 -15.57 28.34
C TYR A 176 17.65 -16.13 26.91
N GLN A 177 16.54 -16.80 26.61
CA GLN A 177 16.24 -17.31 25.27
C GLN A 177 16.14 -16.18 24.24
N ASN A 178 15.53 -15.04 24.61
CA ASN A 178 15.42 -13.90 23.71
C ASN A 178 16.81 -13.29 23.41
N LYS A 179 17.68 -13.20 24.41
CA LYS A 179 19.06 -12.68 24.26
C LYS A 179 19.95 -13.59 23.43
N THR A 180 19.79 -14.92 23.54
CA THR A 180 20.62 -15.91 22.86
C THR A 180 20.14 -16.26 21.45
N ARG A 181 18.97 -15.79 21.04
CA ARG A 181 18.42 -16.03 19.70
C ARG A 181 19.13 -15.17 18.66
N ALA A 182 20.30 -15.60 18.22
CA ALA A 182 20.94 -15.07 17.01
C ALA A 182 20.06 -15.44 15.81
N ALA A 183 19.48 -14.45 15.14
CA ALA A 183 18.80 -14.69 13.88
C ALA A 183 19.85 -14.67 12.76
N LEU A 184 19.89 -15.74 11.96
CA LEU A 184 20.68 -15.77 10.73
C LEU A 184 20.25 -14.61 9.83
N LEU A 185 21.23 -13.83 9.37
CA LEU A 185 21.00 -12.75 8.41
C LEU A 185 21.52 -13.20 7.05
N ALA A 186 20.62 -13.47 6.12
CA ALA A 186 20.95 -13.76 4.73
C ALA A 186 20.91 -12.46 3.89
N THR A 187 21.81 -12.34 2.92
CA THR A 187 21.93 -11.20 1.99
C THR A 187 21.89 -11.69 0.55
N PHE A 188 21.40 -10.86 -0.37
CA PHE A 188 21.12 -11.26 -1.76
C PHE A 188 21.69 -10.27 -2.79
N PRO A 189 23.02 -10.04 -2.82
CA PRO A 189 23.62 -9.13 -3.79
C PRO A 189 23.30 -9.56 -5.24
N PRO A 190 23.14 -8.61 -6.18
CA PRO A 190 23.43 -7.17 -6.02
C PRO A 190 22.31 -6.35 -5.36
N SER A 191 21.17 -6.95 -5.01
CA SER A 191 20.17 -6.27 -4.17
C SER A 191 20.69 -6.17 -2.72
N PRO A 192 20.55 -5.02 -2.05
CA PRO A 192 20.86 -4.87 -0.63
C PRO A 192 19.81 -5.50 0.31
N VAL A 193 18.81 -6.22 -0.21
CA VAL A 193 17.77 -6.86 0.60
C VAL A 193 18.36 -7.83 1.63
N GLN A 194 17.78 -7.83 2.82
CA GLN A 194 18.20 -8.68 3.93
C GLN A 194 17.03 -9.54 4.43
N PHE A 195 17.30 -10.82 4.66
CA PHE A 195 16.34 -11.76 5.25
C PHE A 195 16.84 -12.24 6.60
N LYS A 196 16.07 -11.96 7.65
CA LYS A 196 16.40 -12.38 9.02
C LYS A 196 15.61 -13.62 9.38
N GLY A 197 16.24 -14.79 9.22
CA GLY A 197 15.63 -16.10 9.41
C GLY A 197 16.37 -17.19 8.64
N HIS A 198 15.82 -18.39 8.66
CA HIS A 198 16.33 -19.52 7.88
C HIS A 198 15.67 -19.53 6.49
N PRO A 199 16.43 -19.34 5.39
CA PRO A 199 15.89 -19.35 4.03
C PRO A 199 14.99 -20.54 3.71
N GLN A 200 15.34 -21.73 4.20
CA GLN A 200 14.57 -22.98 3.97
C GLN A 200 13.15 -22.94 4.56
N GLN A 201 12.88 -22.02 5.49
CA GLN A 201 11.56 -21.84 6.10
C GLN A 201 10.77 -20.67 5.50
N ALA A 202 11.36 -19.91 4.57
CA ALA A 202 10.76 -18.70 4.02
C ALA A 202 9.38 -18.98 3.41
N GLU A 203 9.27 -20.02 2.58
CA GLU A 203 8.00 -20.42 1.95
C GLU A 203 6.92 -20.71 2.99
N LYS A 204 7.21 -21.60 3.95
CA LYS A 204 6.29 -21.96 5.03
C LYS A 204 5.88 -20.77 5.89
N LEU A 205 6.79 -19.84 6.16
CA LEU A 205 6.52 -18.74 7.09
C LEU A 205 5.90 -17.50 6.42
N LEU A 206 6.11 -17.32 5.13
CA LEU A 206 5.67 -16.13 4.39
C LEU A 206 4.46 -16.38 3.49
N MET A 207 4.20 -17.61 3.03
CA MET A 207 3.01 -17.94 2.23
C MET A 207 1.76 -18.17 3.10
N GLN A 208 1.28 -17.09 3.73
CA GLN A 208 0.22 -17.14 4.76
C GLN A 208 -1.08 -16.42 4.34
N ASP A 209 -1.22 -15.99 3.09
CA ASP A 209 -2.37 -15.20 2.60
C ASP A 209 -3.72 -15.85 2.91
N LYS A 210 -3.84 -17.18 2.74
CA LYS A 210 -5.06 -17.93 3.06
C LYS A 210 -5.43 -17.82 4.54
N ASN A 211 -4.44 -17.76 5.43
CA ASN A 211 -4.67 -17.58 6.86
C ASN A 211 -5.07 -16.14 7.18
N CYS A 212 -4.46 -15.16 6.52
CA CYS A 212 -4.86 -13.75 6.62
C CYS A 212 -6.32 -13.55 6.16
N ALA A 213 -6.70 -14.12 5.02
CA ALA A 213 -8.03 -13.99 4.42
C ALA A 213 -9.19 -14.51 5.30
N ARG A 214 -8.91 -15.43 6.24
CA ARG A 214 -9.93 -15.94 7.18
C ARG A 214 -10.45 -14.87 8.16
N CYS A 215 -9.60 -13.89 8.49
CA CYS A 215 -9.99 -12.74 9.31
C CYS A 215 -10.16 -11.47 8.48
N HIS A 216 -9.45 -11.38 7.35
CA HIS A 216 -9.38 -10.20 6.50
C HIS A 216 -9.88 -10.44 5.06
N PRO A 217 -11.14 -10.87 4.87
CA PRO A 217 -11.63 -11.30 3.57
C PRO A 217 -11.75 -10.15 2.56
N ASP A 218 -12.09 -8.93 3.00
CA ASP A 218 -12.18 -7.76 2.12
C ASP A 218 -10.80 -7.34 1.62
N ILE A 219 -9.83 -7.22 2.53
CA ILE A 219 -8.42 -6.93 2.19
C ILE A 219 -7.86 -7.99 1.25
N ALA A 220 -8.10 -9.27 1.53
CA ALA A 220 -7.61 -10.36 0.68
C ALA A 220 -8.19 -10.31 -0.74
N ARG A 221 -9.49 -9.99 -0.87
CA ARG A 221 -10.15 -9.83 -2.18
C ARG A 221 -9.56 -8.66 -2.96
N GLN A 222 -9.33 -7.53 -2.31
CA GLN A 222 -8.69 -6.36 -2.93
C GLN A 222 -7.24 -6.68 -3.34
N ALA A 223 -6.45 -7.26 -2.44
CA ALA A 223 -5.06 -7.65 -2.71
C ALA A 223 -4.93 -8.63 -3.88
N ALA A 224 -5.89 -9.55 -4.04
CA ALA A 224 -5.93 -10.49 -5.15
C ALA A 224 -6.08 -9.82 -6.53
N LEU A 225 -6.58 -8.58 -6.60
CA LEU A 225 -6.70 -7.79 -7.84
C LEU A 225 -5.47 -6.92 -8.13
N SER A 226 -4.50 -6.90 -7.22
CA SER A 226 -3.39 -5.94 -7.27
C SER A 226 -2.24 -6.38 -8.17
N MET A 227 -1.52 -5.40 -8.69
CA MET A 227 -0.26 -5.67 -9.39
C MET A 227 0.83 -6.23 -8.47
N HIS A 228 0.71 -6.05 -7.16
CA HIS A 228 1.58 -6.70 -6.17
C HIS A 228 1.35 -8.22 -6.15
N LYS A 229 0.09 -8.67 -6.18
CA LYS A 229 -0.22 -10.10 -6.30
C LYS A 229 0.27 -10.66 -7.63
N HIS A 230 0.13 -9.89 -8.70
CA HIS A 230 0.56 -10.24 -10.05
C HIS A 230 1.92 -9.63 -10.43
N SER A 231 2.88 -9.64 -9.49
CA SER A 231 4.22 -9.10 -9.71
C SER A 231 5.24 -10.14 -10.17
N SER A 232 4.97 -11.43 -9.97
CA SER A 232 5.94 -12.52 -10.16
C SER A 232 5.67 -13.26 -11.47
N PHE A 233 6.07 -14.53 -11.57
CA PHE A 233 5.91 -15.37 -12.77
C PHE A 233 4.45 -15.59 -13.18
N ASN A 234 3.49 -15.23 -12.31
CA ASN A 234 2.04 -15.17 -12.61
C ASN A 234 1.60 -13.95 -13.45
N ASN A 235 2.54 -13.15 -13.93
CA ASN A 235 2.30 -12.04 -14.84
C ASN A 235 3.07 -12.27 -16.14
N PRO A 236 2.37 -12.50 -17.27
CA PRO A 236 3.02 -12.88 -18.53
C PRO A 236 3.99 -11.79 -19.04
N ALA A 237 3.64 -10.51 -18.85
CA ALA A 237 4.51 -9.39 -19.25
C ALA A 237 5.78 -9.28 -18.39
N TYR A 238 5.73 -9.69 -17.11
CA TYR A 238 6.92 -9.78 -16.28
C TYR A 238 7.74 -11.03 -16.63
N ARG A 239 7.05 -12.18 -16.79
CA ARG A 239 7.63 -13.48 -17.12
C ARG A 239 8.55 -13.40 -18.34
N LEU A 240 8.07 -12.78 -19.42
CA LEU A 240 8.85 -12.58 -20.64
C LEU A 240 10.20 -11.91 -20.34
N SER A 241 10.18 -10.78 -19.63
CA SER A 241 11.38 -9.99 -19.35
C SER A 241 12.33 -10.67 -18.35
N ILE A 242 11.82 -11.34 -17.32
CA ILE A 242 12.68 -11.99 -16.32
C ILE A 242 13.32 -13.27 -16.85
N ASP A 243 12.61 -14.05 -17.66
CA ASP A 243 13.17 -15.24 -18.30
C ASP A 243 14.27 -14.87 -19.29
N GLU A 244 14.05 -13.84 -20.11
CA GLU A 244 15.08 -13.29 -20.99
C GLU A 244 16.30 -12.81 -20.18
N ALA A 245 16.09 -12.00 -19.14
CA ALA A 245 17.17 -11.52 -18.29
C ALA A 245 17.96 -12.67 -17.67
N ARG A 246 17.29 -13.68 -17.10
CA ARG A 246 17.94 -14.87 -16.52
C ARG A 246 18.78 -15.61 -17.55
N LYS A 247 18.26 -15.80 -18.78
CA LYS A 247 19.00 -16.43 -19.87
C LYS A 247 20.24 -15.64 -20.25
N VAL A 248 20.13 -14.31 -20.40
CA VAL A 248 21.26 -13.44 -20.73
C VAL A 248 22.31 -13.46 -19.62
N MET A 249 21.91 -13.36 -18.35
CA MET A 249 22.86 -13.40 -17.22
C MET A 249 23.55 -14.77 -17.15
N LEU A 250 22.83 -15.87 -17.34
CA LEU A 250 23.41 -17.21 -17.33
C LEU A 250 24.46 -17.38 -18.46
N GLN A 251 24.15 -16.89 -19.66
CA GLN A 251 25.07 -16.95 -20.80
C GLN A 251 26.28 -16.03 -20.61
N ARG A 252 26.09 -14.85 -20.01
CA ARG A 252 27.14 -13.83 -19.84
C ARG A 252 28.04 -14.08 -18.63
N ASP A 253 27.45 -14.49 -17.51
CA ASP A 253 28.09 -14.49 -16.18
C ASP A 253 28.21 -15.91 -15.57
N GLY A 254 27.58 -16.92 -16.19
CA GLY A 254 27.59 -18.30 -15.69
C GLY A 254 26.64 -18.56 -14.51
N ASP A 255 25.92 -17.54 -14.04
CA ASP A 255 24.84 -17.68 -13.06
C ASP A 255 23.73 -16.63 -13.27
N VAL A 256 22.64 -16.73 -12.50
CA VAL A 256 21.48 -15.83 -12.61
C VAL A 256 21.44 -14.75 -11.53
N LYS A 257 22.46 -14.63 -10.67
CA LYS A 257 22.38 -13.84 -9.43
C LYS A 257 22.22 -12.34 -9.67
N ALA A 258 22.68 -11.81 -10.80
CA ALA A 258 22.41 -10.42 -11.17
C ALA A 258 20.91 -10.12 -11.26
N THR A 259 20.08 -11.11 -11.59
CA THR A 259 18.60 -10.98 -11.64
C THR A 259 17.93 -10.98 -10.26
N ARG A 260 18.66 -11.23 -9.16
CA ARG A 260 18.14 -11.04 -7.78
C ARG A 260 17.64 -9.61 -7.53
N LEU A 261 18.19 -8.64 -8.27
CA LEU A 261 17.70 -7.26 -8.30
C LEU A 261 16.21 -7.17 -8.62
N CYS A 262 15.73 -7.99 -9.57
CA CYS A 262 14.33 -8.06 -9.94
C CYS A 262 13.55 -8.83 -8.87
N ALA A 263 14.06 -10.00 -8.48
CA ALA A 263 13.43 -10.91 -7.53
C ALA A 263 13.17 -10.29 -6.16
N SER A 264 14.04 -9.38 -5.71
CA SER A 264 13.91 -8.71 -4.41
C SER A 264 12.68 -7.81 -4.29
N CYS A 265 12.09 -7.40 -5.42
CA CYS A 265 10.85 -6.63 -5.49
C CYS A 265 9.67 -7.45 -6.06
N HIS A 266 9.93 -8.49 -6.87
CA HIS A 266 8.91 -9.22 -7.63
C HIS A 266 8.67 -10.66 -7.14
N ASP A 267 9.74 -11.39 -6.79
CA ASP A 267 9.76 -12.85 -6.56
C ASP A 267 10.30 -13.17 -5.15
N LEU A 268 9.76 -12.48 -4.13
CA LEU A 268 10.30 -12.52 -2.77
C LEU A 268 10.41 -13.94 -2.21
N ILE A 269 9.40 -14.79 -2.44
CA ILE A 269 9.38 -16.16 -1.88
C ILE A 269 10.38 -17.09 -2.58
N PRO A 270 10.44 -17.16 -3.93
CA PRO A 270 11.52 -17.87 -4.62
C PRO A 270 12.91 -17.38 -4.23
N LEU A 271 13.10 -16.07 -4.06
CA LEU A 271 14.38 -15.49 -3.66
C LEU A 271 14.78 -15.94 -2.24
N PHE A 272 13.93 -15.69 -1.25
CA PHE A 272 14.26 -15.98 0.14
C PHE A 272 14.31 -17.47 0.46
N SER A 273 13.68 -18.33 -0.34
CA SER A 273 13.82 -19.79 -0.23
C SER A 273 15.11 -20.33 -0.86
N GLY A 274 15.83 -19.50 -1.64
CA GLY A 274 17.04 -19.88 -2.37
C GLY A 274 16.76 -20.60 -3.70
N LYS A 275 15.49 -20.84 -4.04
CA LYS A 275 15.10 -21.52 -5.28
C LYS A 275 15.36 -20.67 -6.52
N PHE A 276 15.17 -19.35 -6.42
CA PHE A 276 15.35 -18.43 -7.54
C PHE A 276 16.76 -18.48 -8.15
N ASP A 277 17.79 -18.76 -7.36
CA ASP A 277 19.17 -18.80 -7.85
C ASP A 277 19.51 -20.06 -8.67
N GLN A 278 18.62 -21.05 -8.69
CA GLN A 278 18.80 -22.27 -9.50
C GLN A 278 18.62 -21.90 -10.98
N PRO A 279 19.60 -22.16 -11.86
CA PRO A 279 19.48 -21.84 -13.29
C PRO A 279 18.28 -22.51 -13.97
N ASP A 280 17.96 -23.73 -13.54
CA ASP A 280 16.85 -24.57 -14.01
C ASP A 280 15.55 -24.41 -13.20
N TYR A 281 15.46 -23.37 -12.36
CA TYR A 281 14.25 -23.08 -11.59
C TYR A 281 13.01 -23.01 -12.50
N ASN A 282 12.06 -23.91 -12.26
CA ASN A 282 10.79 -23.96 -12.99
C ASN A 282 9.66 -23.36 -12.13
N PRO A 283 9.28 -22.09 -12.35
CA PRO A 283 8.22 -21.42 -11.59
C PRO A 283 6.83 -22.04 -11.84
N ASP A 284 6.60 -22.68 -12.98
CA ASP A 284 5.28 -23.23 -13.33
C ASP A 284 4.93 -24.48 -12.50
N GLN A 285 5.94 -25.12 -11.90
CA GLN A 285 5.81 -26.23 -10.96
C GLN A 285 5.95 -25.80 -9.50
N ASP A 286 6.16 -24.52 -9.22
CA ASP A 286 6.38 -23.99 -7.87
C ASP A 286 5.37 -22.90 -7.53
N ALA A 287 4.48 -23.20 -6.58
CA ALA A 287 3.47 -22.25 -6.11
C ALA A 287 4.05 -20.93 -5.60
N SER A 288 5.31 -20.91 -5.13
CA SER A 288 5.99 -19.68 -4.71
C SER A 288 6.28 -18.73 -5.88
N GLY A 289 6.49 -19.25 -7.10
CA GLY A 289 6.61 -18.44 -8.32
C GLY A 289 5.34 -17.66 -8.68
N HIS A 290 4.20 -18.00 -8.06
CA HIS A 290 2.92 -17.32 -8.25
C HIS A 290 2.48 -16.53 -7.00
N SER A 291 3.36 -16.35 -6.02
CA SER A 291 3.01 -15.63 -4.79
C SER A 291 2.88 -14.12 -5.01
N GLY A 292 3.70 -13.55 -5.89
CA GLY A 292 3.88 -12.10 -5.99
C GLY A 292 4.40 -11.49 -4.68
N VAL A 293 4.26 -10.18 -4.56
CA VAL A 293 4.34 -9.47 -3.28
C VAL A 293 3.06 -9.72 -2.49
N ASN A 294 3.14 -10.72 -1.61
CA ASN A 294 2.01 -11.19 -0.82
C ASN A 294 1.85 -10.42 0.51
N CYS A 295 0.91 -10.82 1.37
CA CYS A 295 0.64 -10.11 2.62
C CYS A 295 1.90 -9.95 3.48
N LEU A 296 2.69 -11.02 3.62
CA LEU A 296 3.91 -11.00 4.44
C LEU A 296 5.12 -10.47 3.68
N GLY A 297 5.09 -10.38 2.35
CA GLY A 297 6.09 -9.65 1.56
C GLY A 297 6.18 -8.18 1.98
N CYS A 298 5.04 -7.57 2.32
CA CYS A 298 4.96 -6.21 2.86
C CYS A 298 5.00 -6.18 4.40
N HIS A 299 4.08 -6.88 5.07
CA HIS A 299 3.87 -6.72 6.52
C HIS A 299 4.97 -7.35 7.40
N ALA A 300 5.80 -8.23 6.84
CA ALA A 300 6.96 -8.79 7.53
C ALA A 300 8.23 -7.92 7.42
N MET A 301 8.20 -6.84 6.65
CA MET A 301 9.32 -5.89 6.64
C MET A 301 9.47 -5.27 8.04
N THR A 302 10.68 -5.31 8.60
CA THR A 302 11.00 -4.77 9.93
C THR A 302 11.71 -3.43 9.85
N ARG A 303 12.40 -3.16 8.74
CA ARG A 303 13.25 -1.97 8.60
C ARG A 303 13.40 -1.60 7.13
N ILE A 304 13.36 -0.30 6.84
CA ILE A 304 13.91 0.27 5.61
C ILE A 304 15.37 0.64 5.93
N ASN A 305 16.30 -0.01 5.25
CA ASN A 305 17.72 0.08 5.58
C ASN A 305 18.34 1.37 5.02
N SER A 306 17.89 1.82 3.84
CA SER A 306 18.24 3.12 3.27
C SER A 306 17.24 3.58 2.19
N LEU A 307 17.43 4.80 1.68
CA LEU A 307 16.68 5.38 0.56
C LEU A 307 17.39 5.21 -0.80
N ARG A 308 18.32 4.26 -0.91
CA ARG A 308 19.03 3.97 -2.17
C ARG A 308 18.14 3.27 -3.21
N GLY A 309 17.11 2.57 -2.76
CA GLY A 309 16.24 1.74 -3.60
C GLY A 309 16.74 0.30 -3.75
N ASN A 310 16.25 -0.43 -4.77
CA ASN A 310 16.62 -1.83 -5.07
C ASN A 310 16.31 -2.84 -3.95
N ALA A 311 15.19 -2.68 -3.26
CA ALA A 311 14.77 -3.51 -2.13
C ALA A 311 15.67 -3.42 -0.90
N ASP A 312 16.18 -2.22 -0.57
CA ASP A 312 16.99 -2.02 0.65
C ASP A 312 16.13 -2.03 1.93
N TYR A 313 15.58 -3.19 2.25
CA TYR A 313 14.79 -3.47 3.43
C TYR A 313 15.25 -4.75 4.12
N THR A 314 14.92 -4.87 5.41
CA THR A 314 15.05 -6.12 6.15
C THR A 314 13.68 -6.74 6.33
N LEU A 315 13.54 -8.01 5.93
CA LEU A 315 12.34 -8.81 6.15
C LEU A 315 12.60 -9.87 7.20
N GLN A 316 11.70 -9.95 8.19
CA GLN A 316 11.75 -10.96 9.24
C GLN A 316 10.35 -11.58 9.37
N PRO A 317 10.19 -12.90 9.17
CA PRO A 317 8.91 -13.55 9.39
C PRO A 317 8.39 -13.25 10.82
N PRO A 318 7.10 -12.90 10.96
CA PRO A 318 6.54 -12.57 12.26
C PRO A 318 6.52 -13.79 13.18
N THR A 319 6.63 -13.56 14.49
CA THR A 319 6.46 -14.63 15.47
C THR A 319 5.05 -15.22 15.35
N PRO A 320 4.91 -16.53 15.05
CA PRO A 320 3.59 -17.12 14.86
C PRO A 320 2.87 -17.26 16.21
N TYR A 321 1.55 -17.08 16.20
CA TYR A 321 0.71 -17.50 17.31
C TYR A 321 0.71 -19.05 17.41
N PRO A 322 0.48 -19.61 18.61
CA PRO A 322 0.22 -21.04 18.79
C PRO A 322 -0.71 -21.59 17.71
N PHE A 323 -0.33 -22.76 17.19
CA PHE A 323 -1.09 -23.55 16.22
C PHE A 323 -1.29 -22.93 14.83
N ALA A 324 -0.58 -21.86 14.46
CA ALA A 324 -0.72 -21.20 13.15
C ALA A 324 -0.63 -22.15 11.94
N ASN A 325 0.25 -23.16 12.02
CA ASN A 325 0.48 -24.14 10.95
C ASN A 325 -0.09 -25.53 11.27
N SER A 326 -0.98 -25.65 12.26
CA SER A 326 -1.56 -26.94 12.62
C SER A 326 -2.55 -27.42 11.55
N PRO A 327 -2.54 -28.71 11.16
CA PRO A 327 -3.55 -29.27 10.26
C PRO A 327 -4.91 -29.49 10.96
N SER A 328 -4.92 -29.60 12.30
CA SER A 328 -6.15 -29.83 13.08
C SER A 328 -7.12 -28.64 13.02
N PRO A 329 -8.38 -28.84 12.60
CA PRO A 329 -9.40 -27.78 12.57
C PRO A 329 -9.64 -27.15 13.94
N LEU A 330 -9.61 -27.94 15.01
CA LEU A 330 -9.77 -27.48 16.39
C LEU A 330 -8.63 -26.54 16.80
N LEU A 331 -7.37 -26.95 16.57
CA LEU A 331 -6.21 -26.14 16.91
C LEU A 331 -6.15 -24.85 16.06
N GLN A 332 -6.61 -24.91 14.81
CA GLN A 332 -6.78 -23.71 13.97
C GLN A 332 -7.88 -22.78 14.47
N ALA A 333 -8.97 -23.31 15.02
CA ALA A 333 -10.00 -22.50 15.68
C ALA A 333 -9.44 -21.81 16.93
N LEU A 334 -8.66 -22.54 17.75
CA LEU A 334 -7.97 -21.97 18.91
C LEU A 334 -6.96 -20.89 18.52
N HIS A 335 -6.19 -21.11 17.45
CA HIS A 335 -5.29 -20.11 16.89
C HIS A 335 -6.02 -18.78 16.58
N ARG A 336 -7.14 -18.86 15.85
CA ARG A 336 -7.95 -17.68 15.52
C ARG A 336 -8.52 -17.01 16.76
N GLN A 337 -9.05 -17.79 17.69
CA GLN A 337 -9.61 -17.26 18.94
C GLN A 337 -8.53 -16.56 19.77
N LEU A 338 -7.31 -17.08 19.80
CA LEU A 338 -6.19 -16.51 20.54
C LEU A 338 -5.76 -15.14 19.97
N ILE A 339 -5.75 -15.01 18.65
CA ILE A 339 -5.51 -13.71 17.98
C ILE A 339 -6.62 -12.71 18.36
N ARG A 340 -7.89 -13.12 18.31
CA ARG A 340 -9.01 -12.24 18.67
C ARG A 340 -8.97 -11.79 20.12
N ALA A 341 -8.71 -12.72 21.05
CA ALA A 341 -8.67 -12.44 22.48
C ALA A 341 -7.47 -11.53 22.86
N LYS A 342 -6.32 -11.71 22.21
CA LYS A 342 -5.12 -10.89 22.44
C LYS A 342 -4.46 -10.49 21.12
N PRO A 343 -4.93 -9.43 20.44
CA PRO A 343 -4.46 -9.04 19.11
C PRO A 343 -3.16 -8.21 19.14
N GLU A 344 -2.62 -7.86 20.31
CA GLU A 344 -1.52 -6.89 20.40
C GLU A 344 -0.24 -7.38 19.73
N LEU A 345 0.15 -8.65 19.91
CA LEU A 345 1.32 -9.22 19.21
C LEU A 345 1.10 -9.24 17.69
N HIS A 346 -0.10 -9.61 17.25
CA HIS A 346 -0.48 -9.60 15.84
C HIS A 346 -0.33 -8.19 15.22
N LYS A 347 -0.89 -7.16 15.88
CA LYS A 347 -0.78 -5.76 15.44
C LYS A 347 0.67 -5.29 15.41
N LYS A 348 1.43 -5.50 16.49
CA LYS A 348 2.84 -5.06 16.60
C LYS A 348 3.73 -5.73 15.55
N SER A 349 3.48 -7.01 15.25
CA SER A 349 4.28 -7.77 14.28
C SER A 349 4.02 -7.36 12.83
N LEU A 350 2.80 -6.94 12.49
CA LEU A 350 2.38 -6.66 11.11
C LEU A 350 2.23 -5.18 10.76
N LEU A 351 1.99 -4.30 11.73
CA LEU A 351 1.75 -2.87 11.53
C LEU A 351 2.79 -2.02 12.26
N LYS A 352 3.99 -1.97 11.67
CA LYS A 352 5.12 -1.17 12.15
C LYS A 352 5.03 0.29 11.66
N PRO A 353 5.65 1.27 12.35
CA PRO A 353 5.61 2.68 11.95
C PRO A 353 6.03 2.95 10.50
N LEU A 354 6.99 2.17 9.98
CA LEU A 354 7.45 2.27 8.59
C LEU A 354 6.33 2.22 7.55
N HIS A 355 5.25 1.45 7.78
CA HIS A 355 4.14 1.32 6.82
C HIS A 355 3.33 2.62 6.62
N ARG A 356 3.56 3.65 7.45
CA ARG A 356 2.92 4.97 7.32
C ARG A 356 3.80 6.00 6.60
N SER A 357 4.99 5.59 6.16
CA SER A 357 6.01 6.46 5.58
C SER A 357 6.09 6.27 4.06
N ALA A 358 6.52 7.30 3.34
CA ALA A 358 6.75 7.20 1.88
C ALA A 358 7.98 6.32 1.58
N GLU A 359 8.92 6.27 2.52
CA GLU A 359 10.15 5.48 2.49
C GLU A 359 9.86 3.98 2.35
N PHE A 360 8.74 3.50 2.90
CA PHE A 360 8.32 2.11 2.76
C PHE A 360 8.14 1.71 1.29
N CYS A 361 7.39 2.50 0.53
CA CYS A 361 7.18 2.27 -0.90
C CYS A 361 8.47 2.49 -1.70
N SER A 362 9.34 3.41 -1.25
CA SER A 362 10.63 3.69 -1.90
C SER A 362 11.52 2.46 -2.03
N SER A 363 11.39 1.49 -1.12
CA SER A 363 12.19 0.28 -1.14
C SER A 363 12.09 -0.47 -2.47
N CYS A 364 10.91 -0.50 -3.10
CA CYS A 364 10.69 -1.13 -4.40
C CYS A 364 10.43 -0.12 -5.53
N HIS A 365 9.83 1.04 -5.23
CA HIS A 365 9.49 2.08 -6.22
C HIS A 365 10.60 3.11 -6.47
N LYS A 366 11.81 2.83 -5.96
CA LYS A 366 13.07 3.50 -6.32
C LYS A 366 14.07 2.43 -6.73
N VAL A 367 14.58 2.54 -7.95
CA VAL A 367 15.42 1.53 -8.60
C VAL A 367 16.62 2.19 -9.26
N ASN A 368 17.70 1.45 -9.34
CA ASN A 368 18.86 1.75 -10.15
C ASN A 368 19.40 0.47 -10.79
N LEU A 369 20.08 0.61 -11.92
CA LEU A 369 20.72 -0.47 -12.65
C LEU A 369 22.19 -0.49 -12.25
N PRO A 370 22.62 -1.46 -11.41
CA PRO A 370 24.01 -1.56 -10.99
C PRO A 370 24.87 -2.14 -12.11
N TYR A 371 26.19 -1.95 -12.00
CA TYR A 371 27.15 -2.53 -12.94
C TYR A 371 26.97 -4.05 -13.10
N ALA A 372 26.72 -4.78 -12.01
CA ALA A 372 26.48 -6.23 -12.04
C ALA A 372 25.31 -6.65 -12.97
N LEU A 373 24.35 -5.76 -13.24
CA LEU A 373 23.27 -6.03 -14.18
C LEU A 373 23.64 -5.66 -15.62
N ASN A 374 24.22 -4.47 -15.84
CA ASN A 374 24.33 -3.87 -17.18
C ASN A 374 25.75 -3.85 -17.80
N HIS A 375 26.80 -4.19 -17.02
CA HIS A 375 28.21 -4.08 -17.41
C HIS A 375 28.55 -2.73 -18.10
N TYR A 376 28.02 -1.64 -17.55
CA TYR A 376 28.26 -0.28 -18.06
C TYR A 376 28.61 0.68 -16.91
N ARG A 377 27.59 1.18 -16.19
CA ARG A 377 27.74 2.05 -15.02
C ARG A 377 26.47 2.03 -14.20
N TRP A 378 26.52 2.66 -13.03
CA TRP A 378 25.30 2.93 -12.28
C TRP A 378 24.38 3.86 -13.10
N LEU A 379 23.17 3.40 -13.38
CA LEU A 379 22.13 4.20 -14.04
C LEU A 379 20.92 4.32 -13.13
N ARG A 380 20.32 5.50 -13.07
CA ARG A 380 19.03 5.66 -12.42
C ARG A 380 17.96 4.93 -13.23
N GLY A 381 17.22 4.04 -12.57
CA GLY A 381 16.02 3.42 -13.13
C GLY A 381 14.77 4.19 -12.71
N GLN A 382 13.70 3.46 -12.39
CA GLN A 382 12.44 4.04 -11.92
C GLN A 382 12.63 4.74 -10.57
N ASP A 383 12.07 5.95 -10.39
CA ASP A 383 12.25 6.72 -9.14
C ASP A 383 11.01 7.55 -8.76
N HIS A 384 9.97 6.86 -8.29
CA HIS A 384 8.74 7.53 -7.89
C HIS A 384 8.92 8.28 -6.57
N TYR A 385 9.78 7.78 -5.69
CA TYR A 385 9.98 8.38 -4.37
C TYR A 385 10.66 9.73 -4.47
N ASP A 386 11.80 9.85 -5.16
CA ASP A 386 12.47 11.16 -5.27
C ASP A 386 11.59 12.13 -6.06
N SER A 387 10.91 11.66 -7.12
CA SER A 387 9.94 12.47 -7.85
C SER A 387 8.80 12.98 -6.95
N PHE A 388 8.35 12.18 -6.00
CA PHE A 388 7.32 12.55 -5.03
C PHE A 388 7.83 13.55 -4.01
N MET A 389 8.99 13.28 -3.39
CA MET A 389 9.62 14.18 -2.44
C MET A 389 9.98 15.54 -3.08
N GLN A 390 10.23 15.55 -4.39
CA GLN A 390 10.50 16.76 -5.16
C GLN A 390 9.23 17.46 -5.69
N SER A 391 8.04 16.94 -5.38
CA SER A 391 6.78 17.56 -5.77
C SER A 391 6.25 18.50 -4.70
N GLY A 392 5.47 19.50 -5.12
CA GLY A 392 4.70 20.36 -4.21
C GLY A 392 3.62 19.58 -3.47
N ILE A 393 3.22 18.41 -3.99
CA ILE A 393 2.24 17.51 -3.36
C ILE A 393 2.77 16.95 -2.03
N SER A 394 4.05 16.62 -1.94
CA SER A 394 4.65 16.10 -0.71
C SER A 394 4.82 17.15 0.39
N GLY A 395 4.81 18.44 0.03
CA GLY A 395 5.12 19.55 0.93
C GLY A 395 6.61 19.71 1.27
N HIS A 396 7.51 18.90 0.69
CA HIS A 396 8.96 18.97 0.96
C HIS A 396 9.73 19.92 0.04
N ARG A 397 9.17 20.25 -1.13
CA ARG A 397 9.84 21.05 -2.16
C ARG A 397 9.35 22.49 -2.15
N VAL A 398 10.24 23.48 -2.29
CA VAL A 398 9.92 24.93 -2.25
C VAL A 398 9.87 25.62 -3.62
N ASP A 399 10.35 24.96 -4.67
CA ASP A 399 10.40 25.47 -6.05
C ASP A 399 9.39 24.78 -6.99
N SER A 400 8.34 24.16 -6.46
CA SER A 400 7.27 23.59 -7.29
C SER A 400 6.49 24.68 -8.03
N PHE A 401 5.89 24.34 -9.17
CA PHE A 401 5.04 25.27 -9.92
C PHE A 401 3.67 25.47 -9.26
N TYR A 402 3.15 24.44 -8.59
CA TYR A 402 1.87 24.44 -7.91
C TYR A 402 1.95 23.67 -6.60
N TYR A 403 1.14 24.08 -5.63
CA TYR A 403 1.00 23.46 -4.31
C TYR A 403 -0.47 23.14 -4.03
N PRO A 404 -0.78 21.99 -3.42
CA PRO A 404 -2.10 21.75 -2.87
C PRO A 404 -2.29 22.55 -1.57
N ASP A 405 -3.55 22.79 -1.19
CA ASP A 405 -3.88 23.41 0.10
C ASP A 405 -3.33 22.62 1.30
N GLN A 406 -3.23 21.29 1.15
CA GLN A 406 -2.66 20.38 2.14
C GLN A 406 -1.69 19.41 1.48
N ALA A 407 -0.49 19.32 2.07
CA ALA A 407 0.50 18.34 1.66
C ALA A 407 0.00 16.91 1.91
N ILE A 408 0.32 16.02 0.98
CA ILE A 408 0.06 14.59 1.08
C ILE A 408 1.32 13.93 1.63
N PRO A 409 1.26 13.27 2.80
CA PRO A 409 2.46 12.84 3.51
C PRO A 409 3.09 11.54 2.97
N ASN A 410 2.34 10.71 2.24
CA ASN A 410 2.84 9.43 1.75
C ASN A 410 2.07 8.89 0.54
N CYS A 411 2.64 7.88 -0.10
CA CYS A 411 2.10 7.24 -1.30
C CYS A 411 0.74 6.54 -1.04
N ALA A 412 0.54 6.00 0.16
CA ALA A 412 -0.67 5.25 0.52
C ALA A 412 -1.92 6.15 0.56
N SER A 413 -1.77 7.46 0.78
CA SER A 413 -2.88 8.42 0.69
C SER A 413 -3.57 8.43 -0.67
N CYS A 414 -2.83 8.22 -1.77
CA CYS A 414 -3.38 8.15 -3.12
C CYS A 414 -3.58 6.72 -3.61
N HIS A 415 -2.65 5.81 -3.30
CA HIS A 415 -2.65 4.44 -3.84
C HIS A 415 -3.34 3.40 -2.97
N MET A 416 -3.72 3.76 -1.74
CA MET A 416 -4.50 2.92 -0.84
C MET A 416 -5.66 3.71 -0.21
N PRO A 417 -6.57 4.28 -1.01
CA PRO A 417 -7.66 5.10 -0.50
C PRO A 417 -8.57 4.30 0.45
N PHE A 418 -9.25 4.98 1.36
CA PHE A 418 -10.13 4.31 2.32
C PHE A 418 -11.38 3.73 1.65
N THR A 419 -11.72 2.48 1.99
CA THR A 419 -12.95 1.79 1.55
C THR A 419 -13.71 1.28 2.77
N ALA A 420 -15.04 1.41 2.75
CA ALA A 420 -15.88 0.87 3.82
C ALA A 420 -15.74 -0.65 3.92
N SER A 421 -15.63 -1.17 5.16
CA SER A 421 -15.47 -2.60 5.42
C SER A 421 -15.84 -2.95 6.85
N ASN A 422 -16.25 -4.20 7.07
CA ASN A 422 -16.47 -4.79 8.38
C ASN A 422 -15.27 -5.61 8.88
N ASP A 423 -14.13 -5.52 8.18
CA ASP A 423 -12.89 -6.18 8.54
C ASP A 423 -12.46 -5.79 9.98
N PRO A 424 -11.89 -6.70 10.79
CA PRO A 424 -11.42 -6.38 12.14
C PRO A 424 -10.35 -5.27 12.22
N ALA A 425 -9.67 -4.98 11.11
CA ALA A 425 -8.72 -3.87 10.98
C ALA A 425 -9.40 -2.54 10.64
N ALA A 426 -10.69 -2.54 10.29
CA ALA A 426 -11.43 -1.34 9.92
C ALA A 426 -11.50 -0.35 11.10
N ARG A 427 -11.32 0.93 10.79
CA ARG A 427 -11.36 2.03 11.76
C ARG A 427 -12.41 3.04 11.34
N GLY A 428 -13.11 3.60 12.32
CA GLY A 428 -14.08 4.66 12.11
C GLY A 428 -13.94 5.73 13.19
N THR A 429 -14.26 6.98 12.85
CA THR A 429 -14.57 8.02 13.85
C THR A 429 -16.08 8.09 14.05
N ALA A 430 -16.55 8.70 15.14
CA ALA A 430 -17.99 8.93 15.36
C ALA A 430 -18.67 9.75 14.24
N ARG A 431 -17.88 10.46 13.41
CA ARG A 431 -18.35 11.24 12.25
C ARG A 431 -18.46 10.43 10.96
N GLN A 432 -17.93 9.21 10.91
CA GLN A 432 -17.98 8.35 9.72
C GLN A 432 -19.15 7.38 9.81
N ALA A 433 -19.93 7.27 8.74
CA ALA A 433 -21.11 6.40 8.69
C ALA A 433 -20.76 4.90 8.82
N LYS A 434 -19.56 4.49 8.37
CA LYS A 434 -19.07 3.10 8.44
C LYS A 434 -17.55 3.06 8.69
N PRO A 435 -17.04 2.05 9.43
CA PRO A 435 -15.62 1.77 9.52
C PRO A 435 -14.98 1.53 8.15
N GLN A 436 -13.71 1.88 8.01
CA GLN A 436 -12.96 1.81 6.75
C GLN A 436 -11.61 1.13 6.91
N ILE A 437 -11.14 0.50 5.84
CA ILE A 437 -9.79 -0.04 5.66
C ILE A 437 -9.11 0.69 4.51
N HIS A 438 -7.78 0.61 4.43
CA HIS A 438 -7.05 0.98 3.23
C HIS A 438 -7.35 -0.01 2.09
N ASN A 439 -7.60 0.49 0.88
CA ASN A 439 -7.79 -0.35 -0.31
C ASN A 439 -6.46 -1.02 -0.70
N HIS A 440 -6.45 -2.35 -0.83
CA HIS A 440 -5.29 -3.14 -1.22
C HIS A 440 -5.30 -3.57 -2.70
N ALA A 441 -6.18 -3.01 -3.53
CA ALA A 441 -6.16 -3.24 -4.98
C ALA A 441 -5.03 -2.49 -5.68
N PHE A 442 -4.54 -1.38 -5.09
CA PHE A 442 -3.49 -0.53 -5.63
C PHE A 442 -3.76 -0.13 -7.10
N ALA A 443 -5.01 0.19 -7.43
CA ALA A 443 -5.39 0.58 -8.78
C ALA A 443 -4.59 1.81 -9.22
N ALA A 444 -3.98 1.70 -10.40
CA ALA A 444 -3.13 2.72 -11.02
C ALA A 444 -3.12 2.50 -12.54
N ALA A 445 -2.01 2.77 -13.22
CA ALA A 445 -1.95 2.78 -14.68
C ALA A 445 -1.96 1.40 -15.38
N ASN A 446 -1.80 0.27 -14.67
CA ASN A 446 -1.68 -1.04 -15.35
C ASN A 446 -3.03 -1.63 -15.79
N THR A 447 -3.52 -1.22 -16.95
CA THR A 447 -4.75 -1.74 -17.59
C THR A 447 -4.53 -3.04 -18.36
N ALA A 448 -3.29 -3.44 -18.67
CA ALA A 448 -3.02 -4.64 -19.45
C ALA A 448 -3.15 -5.92 -18.65
N VAL A 449 -2.58 -6.00 -17.44
CA VAL A 449 -2.56 -7.27 -16.69
C VAL A 449 -3.96 -7.75 -16.28
N PRO A 450 -4.90 -6.89 -15.85
CA PRO A 450 -6.28 -7.32 -15.66
C PRO A 450 -6.91 -7.94 -16.91
N PHE A 451 -6.61 -7.40 -18.08
CA PHE A 451 -7.07 -7.93 -19.37
C PHE A 451 -6.39 -9.26 -19.71
N LEU A 452 -5.06 -9.35 -19.59
CA LEU A 452 -4.29 -10.54 -19.95
C LEU A 452 -4.53 -11.75 -19.03
N LEU A 453 -5.03 -11.51 -17.81
CA LEU A 453 -5.31 -12.54 -16.82
C LEU A 453 -6.81 -12.78 -16.62
N ASP A 454 -7.67 -12.20 -17.48
CA ASP A 454 -9.13 -12.28 -17.38
C ASP A 454 -9.65 -11.97 -15.96
N LEU A 455 -9.10 -10.93 -15.33
CA LEU A 455 -9.58 -10.46 -14.02
C LEU A 455 -10.96 -9.81 -14.17
N PRO A 456 -11.77 -9.74 -13.09
CA PRO A 456 -13.08 -9.10 -13.16
C PRO A 456 -13.04 -7.70 -13.75
N ASP A 457 -14.02 -7.34 -14.60
CA ASP A 457 -14.11 -6.04 -15.28
C ASP A 457 -13.98 -4.84 -14.34
N SER A 458 -14.46 -4.97 -13.10
CA SER A 458 -14.33 -3.95 -12.06
C SER A 458 -12.87 -3.56 -11.79
N SER A 459 -11.93 -4.50 -11.93
CA SER A 459 -10.48 -4.29 -11.78
C SER A 459 -9.92 -3.38 -12.87
N LEU A 460 -10.38 -3.54 -14.12
CA LEU A 460 -10.02 -2.67 -15.25
C LEU A 460 -10.68 -1.30 -15.11
N GLN A 461 -11.98 -1.27 -14.79
CA GLN A 461 -12.75 -0.03 -14.63
C GLN A 461 -12.16 0.87 -13.52
N GLU A 462 -11.76 0.30 -12.37
CA GLU A 462 -11.14 1.05 -11.27
C GLU A 462 -9.85 1.75 -11.74
N ARG A 463 -9.03 1.08 -12.55
CA ARG A 463 -7.78 1.61 -13.11
C ARG A 463 -8.01 2.68 -14.18
N GLN A 464 -8.98 2.46 -15.07
CA GLN A 464 -9.38 3.46 -16.05
C GLN A 464 -9.91 4.72 -15.36
N GLN A 465 -10.71 4.54 -14.31
CA GLN A 465 -11.22 5.64 -13.50
C GLN A 465 -10.10 6.37 -12.75
N PHE A 466 -9.09 5.66 -12.25
CA PHE A 466 -7.90 6.26 -11.63
C PHE A 466 -7.13 7.14 -12.62
N LEU A 467 -7.04 6.73 -13.89
CA LEU A 467 -6.36 7.47 -14.94
C LEU A 467 -7.12 8.72 -15.43
N LYS A 468 -8.44 8.80 -15.24
CA LYS A 468 -9.21 9.99 -15.68
C LYS A 468 -8.78 11.24 -14.92
N LYS A 469 -8.59 12.34 -15.65
CA LYS A 469 -8.23 13.65 -15.10
C LYS A 469 -6.89 13.69 -14.34
N VAL A 470 -6.01 12.71 -14.52
CA VAL A 470 -4.61 12.81 -14.03
C VAL A 470 -3.80 13.82 -14.83
N ALA A 471 -4.25 14.12 -16.05
CA ALA A 471 -3.81 15.22 -16.87
C ALA A 471 -5.02 15.92 -17.54
N ARG A 472 -4.81 17.11 -18.08
CA ARG A 472 -5.71 17.83 -18.97
C ARG A 472 -4.97 18.28 -20.22
N ILE A 473 -5.73 18.60 -21.27
CA ILE A 473 -5.24 19.19 -22.51
C ILE A 473 -5.85 20.59 -22.63
N ASP A 474 -5.03 21.56 -22.98
CA ASP A 474 -5.48 22.90 -23.39
C ASP A 474 -5.00 23.18 -24.81
N LEU A 475 -5.94 23.48 -25.71
CA LEU A 475 -5.60 24.05 -27.02
C LEU A 475 -5.37 25.54 -26.76
N PHE A 476 -4.13 25.89 -26.47
CA PHE A 476 -3.78 27.16 -25.86
C PHE A 476 -3.79 28.29 -26.88
N GLY A 477 -3.18 28.09 -28.05
CA GLY A 477 -2.91 29.15 -29.01
C GLY A 477 -2.72 28.68 -30.43
N LEU A 478 -2.81 29.63 -31.36
CA LEU A 478 -2.42 29.46 -32.76
C LEU A 478 -1.36 30.50 -33.12
N ARG A 479 -0.31 30.08 -33.84
CA ARG A 479 0.64 31.00 -34.46
C ARG A 479 0.45 31.07 -35.96
N GLU A 480 0.49 32.28 -36.50
CA GLU A 480 0.42 32.51 -37.94
C GLU A 480 1.62 31.90 -38.69
N ASN A 481 1.41 31.61 -39.98
CA ASN A 481 2.41 31.06 -40.91
C ASN A 481 2.96 29.66 -40.55
N GLY A 482 2.46 29.00 -39.49
CA GLY A 482 2.90 27.65 -39.13
C GLY A 482 4.34 27.57 -38.61
N VAL A 483 4.85 28.65 -38.03
CA VAL A 483 6.23 28.77 -37.52
C VAL A 483 6.25 29.26 -36.07
N ILE A 484 7.31 28.89 -35.35
CA ILE A 484 7.46 29.17 -33.91
C ILE A 484 7.53 30.68 -33.57
N ASP A 485 8.04 31.49 -34.49
CA ASP A 485 8.14 32.95 -34.32
C ASP A 485 6.93 33.71 -34.90
N GLY A 486 5.92 32.98 -35.36
CA GLY A 486 4.67 33.57 -35.86
C GLY A 486 3.91 34.29 -34.76
N SER A 487 3.11 35.29 -35.16
CA SER A 487 2.22 36.04 -34.26
C SER A 487 1.27 35.08 -33.54
N LEU A 488 1.21 35.17 -32.21
CA LEU A 488 0.46 34.25 -31.35
C LEU A 488 -0.92 34.82 -31.04
N SER A 489 -1.97 34.12 -31.44
CA SER A 489 -3.34 34.31 -30.95
C SER A 489 -3.58 33.37 -29.77
N ALA A 490 -3.50 33.89 -28.55
CA ALA A 490 -3.70 33.14 -27.31
C ALA A 490 -4.14 34.05 -26.14
N PRO A 491 -4.81 33.50 -25.13
CA PRO A 491 -5.35 32.14 -25.10
C PRO A 491 -6.59 32.03 -26.00
N LEU A 492 -6.81 30.87 -26.63
CA LEU A 492 -8.02 30.59 -27.41
C LEU A 492 -9.24 30.48 -26.48
N LEU A 493 -10.41 30.97 -26.88
CA LEU A 493 -11.61 31.21 -26.07
C LEU A 493 -11.48 32.37 -25.06
N PRO A 494 -12.51 33.25 -24.97
CA PRO A 494 -13.74 33.22 -25.77
C PRO A 494 -13.53 33.68 -27.24
N ASP A 495 -12.44 34.39 -27.50
CA ASP A 495 -12.17 35.00 -28.81
C ASP A 495 -11.24 34.11 -29.64
N ASN A 496 -11.83 33.32 -30.54
CA ASN A 496 -11.06 32.48 -31.45
C ASN A 496 -10.74 33.25 -32.75
N PRO A 497 -9.50 33.17 -33.28
CA PRO A 497 -9.19 33.77 -34.57
C PRO A 497 -9.92 33.05 -35.70
N ALA A 498 -10.19 33.77 -36.79
CA ALA A 498 -10.66 33.16 -38.02
C ALA A 498 -9.56 32.32 -38.67
N LEU A 499 -9.91 31.12 -39.14
CA LEU A 499 -9.01 30.28 -39.92
C LEU A 499 -9.24 30.49 -41.40
N GLU A 500 -8.22 30.98 -42.11
CA GLU A 500 -8.31 31.30 -43.52
C GLU A 500 -7.88 30.14 -44.43
N ALA A 501 -8.62 29.94 -45.52
CA ALA A 501 -8.32 28.91 -46.51
C ALA A 501 -6.92 29.09 -47.10
N GLY A 502 -6.19 27.98 -47.28
CA GLY A 502 -4.83 27.98 -47.84
C GLY A 502 -3.73 28.50 -46.90
N LYS A 503 -4.06 29.05 -45.72
CA LYS A 503 -3.05 29.47 -44.73
C LYS A 503 -2.55 28.31 -43.88
N SER A 504 -1.37 28.51 -43.30
CA SER A 504 -0.77 27.58 -42.35
C SER A 504 -0.73 28.18 -40.96
N TYR A 505 -1.04 27.37 -39.94
CA TYR A 505 -1.04 27.76 -38.54
C TYR A 505 -0.26 26.75 -37.70
N LEU A 506 0.39 27.21 -36.62
CA LEU A 506 1.00 26.32 -35.63
C LEU A 506 0.08 26.24 -34.42
N LEU A 507 -0.48 25.08 -34.15
CA LEU A 507 -1.29 24.82 -32.97
C LEU A 507 -0.39 24.55 -31.77
N GLU A 508 -0.58 25.35 -30.71
CA GLU A 508 0.06 25.22 -29.41
C GLU A 508 -0.83 24.39 -28.48
N ALA A 509 -0.57 23.08 -28.36
CA ALA A 509 -1.32 22.19 -27.48
C ALA A 509 -0.55 21.94 -26.17
N VAL A 510 -1.16 22.20 -25.02
CA VAL A 510 -0.55 22.04 -23.70
C VAL A 510 -1.11 20.79 -23.01
N ILE A 511 -0.22 19.91 -22.54
CA ILE A 511 -0.58 18.77 -21.68
C ILE A 511 -0.14 19.09 -20.26
N ARG A 512 -1.08 19.14 -19.32
CA ARG A 512 -0.83 19.52 -17.91
C ARG A 512 -1.19 18.38 -16.97
N THR A 513 -0.25 17.94 -16.13
CA THR A 513 -0.53 16.96 -15.04
C THR A 513 -1.45 17.58 -13.97
N LEU A 514 -2.24 16.84 -13.20
CA LEU A 514 -3.07 17.46 -12.13
C LEU A 514 -2.99 16.69 -10.83
N LYS A 515 -3.36 15.41 -10.87
CA LYS A 515 -3.52 14.56 -9.68
C LYS A 515 -2.37 13.58 -9.50
N VAL A 516 -1.16 13.97 -9.88
CA VAL A 516 0.02 13.09 -9.88
C VAL A 516 1.11 13.71 -9.01
N GLY A 517 1.51 12.99 -7.97
CA GLY A 517 2.60 13.40 -7.09
C GLY A 517 3.99 13.00 -7.62
N HIS A 518 4.07 12.28 -8.73
CA HIS A 518 5.32 11.87 -9.37
C HIS A 518 5.24 12.09 -10.90
N HIS A 519 6.27 11.77 -11.67
CA HIS A 519 6.23 11.98 -13.12
C HIS A 519 5.07 11.20 -13.77
N LEU A 520 4.38 11.84 -14.72
CA LEU A 520 3.38 11.17 -15.56
C LEU A 520 4.08 10.35 -16.64
N THR A 521 3.64 9.09 -16.68
CA THR A 521 4.16 7.88 -17.35
C THR A 521 5.32 7.15 -16.68
N GLN A 522 5.64 7.50 -15.43
CA GLN A 522 6.69 6.85 -14.66
C GLN A 522 6.42 5.34 -14.40
N GLY A 523 7.49 4.63 -14.01
CA GLY A 523 7.54 3.19 -13.93
C GLY A 523 8.15 2.66 -15.22
N THR A 524 7.38 1.96 -16.03
CA THR A 524 7.83 1.45 -17.34
C THR A 524 7.58 2.48 -18.43
N SER A 525 8.16 3.67 -18.30
CA SER A 525 7.97 4.78 -19.25
C SER A 525 8.52 4.46 -20.64
N ASP A 526 9.30 3.40 -20.79
CA ASP A 526 9.84 2.84 -22.02
C ASP A 526 8.82 2.02 -22.83
N SER A 527 7.92 1.32 -22.14
CA SER A 527 6.90 0.44 -22.75
C SER A 527 5.48 1.01 -22.70
N ASN A 528 5.22 1.96 -21.80
CA ASN A 528 3.94 2.66 -21.71
C ASN A 528 3.70 3.48 -22.99
N GLN A 529 2.51 3.39 -23.55
CA GLN A 529 2.11 4.22 -24.69
C GLN A 529 1.08 5.25 -24.21
N LEU A 530 1.55 6.46 -23.87
CA LEU A 530 0.71 7.64 -23.66
C LEU A 530 0.96 8.60 -24.82
N TRP A 531 -0.05 8.90 -25.63
CA TRP A 531 0.13 9.73 -26.81
C TRP A 531 -1.00 10.74 -26.98
N LEU A 532 -0.67 11.84 -27.66
CA LEU A 532 -1.62 12.86 -28.05
C LEU A 532 -2.12 12.57 -29.47
N GLU A 533 -3.42 12.29 -29.59
CA GLU A 533 -4.14 12.24 -30.86
C GLU A 533 -4.75 13.62 -31.14
N VAL A 534 -4.53 14.13 -32.35
CA VAL A 534 -5.13 15.39 -32.82
C VAL A 534 -5.85 15.14 -34.13
N THR A 535 -7.13 15.49 -34.19
CA THR A 535 -7.95 15.36 -35.39
C THR A 535 -8.54 16.71 -35.76
N VAL A 536 -8.36 17.12 -37.01
CA VAL A 536 -8.93 18.35 -37.57
C VAL A 536 -10.01 17.98 -38.58
N ARG A 537 -11.19 18.55 -38.41
CA ARG A 537 -12.33 18.33 -39.28
C ARG A 537 -12.82 19.63 -39.91
N ASN A 538 -13.24 19.58 -41.17
CA ASN A 538 -14.01 20.63 -41.82
C ASN A 538 -15.40 20.07 -42.18
N ASN A 539 -16.46 20.68 -41.64
CA ASN A 539 -17.86 20.21 -41.79
C ASN A 539 -18.05 18.69 -41.55
N GLY A 540 -17.35 18.14 -40.56
CA GLY A 540 -17.42 16.71 -40.19
C GLY A 540 -16.45 15.80 -40.93
N GLN A 541 -15.84 16.23 -42.04
CA GLN A 541 -14.82 15.46 -42.76
C GLN A 541 -13.44 15.69 -42.15
N ILE A 542 -12.66 14.63 -41.96
CA ILE A 542 -11.28 14.73 -41.44
C ILE A 542 -10.38 15.30 -42.55
N ILE A 543 -9.71 16.41 -42.26
CA ILE A 543 -8.76 17.06 -43.18
C ILE A 543 -7.30 16.95 -42.70
N ALA A 544 -7.08 16.66 -41.42
CA ALA A 544 -5.77 16.32 -40.87
C ALA A 544 -5.91 15.44 -39.64
N GLN A 545 -4.96 14.53 -39.42
CA GLN A 545 -4.92 13.67 -38.24
C GLN A 545 -3.47 13.34 -37.87
N SER A 546 -3.19 13.30 -36.57
CA SER A 546 -1.94 12.79 -35.97
C SER A 546 -2.32 11.91 -34.79
N GLY A 547 -1.56 10.83 -34.52
CA GLY A 547 -1.87 9.92 -33.42
C GLY A 547 -2.91 8.85 -33.72
N ALA A 548 -3.28 8.68 -35.00
CA ALA A 548 -4.18 7.62 -35.44
C ALA A 548 -3.58 6.23 -35.20
N MET A 549 -4.45 5.25 -35.00
CA MET A 549 -4.09 3.83 -35.01
C MET A 549 -4.48 3.19 -36.33
N ASP A 550 -3.65 2.27 -36.83
CA ASP A 550 -4.02 1.40 -37.95
C ASP A 550 -4.96 0.26 -37.49
N ALA A 551 -5.35 -0.59 -38.44
CA ALA A 551 -6.25 -1.71 -38.18
C ALA A 551 -5.68 -2.76 -37.21
N GLN A 552 -4.35 -2.83 -37.07
CA GLN A 552 -3.64 -3.71 -36.14
C GLN A 552 -3.53 -3.07 -34.74
N GLY A 553 -3.99 -1.82 -34.59
CA GLY A 553 -3.89 -1.07 -33.35
C GLY A 553 -2.50 -0.46 -33.12
N LYS A 554 -1.65 -0.36 -34.14
CA LYS A 554 -0.36 0.33 -34.05
C LYS A 554 -0.58 1.84 -34.21
N VAL A 555 -0.09 2.60 -33.23
CA VAL A 555 -0.12 4.07 -33.26
C VAL A 555 0.92 4.59 -34.24
N ASP A 556 0.59 5.65 -34.97
CA ASP A 556 1.52 6.38 -35.82
C ASP A 556 2.84 6.68 -35.08
N PRO A 557 4.00 6.21 -35.59
CA PRO A 557 5.29 6.41 -34.94
C PRO A 557 5.74 7.88 -34.84
N TRP A 558 5.14 8.79 -35.61
CA TRP A 558 5.43 10.23 -35.57
C TRP A 558 4.62 10.99 -34.51
N SER A 559 3.77 10.29 -33.76
CA SER A 559 2.95 10.88 -32.71
C SER A 559 3.81 11.43 -31.56
N TYR A 560 3.31 12.46 -30.88
CA TYR A 560 3.91 12.89 -29.63
C TYR A 560 3.58 11.90 -28.51
N PHE A 561 4.58 11.13 -28.10
CA PHE A 561 4.51 10.22 -26.95
C PHE A 561 5.03 10.91 -25.69
N VAL A 562 4.23 10.86 -24.62
CA VAL A 562 4.66 11.21 -23.26
C VAL A 562 5.31 9.95 -22.69
N ASN A 563 6.58 9.73 -23.00
CA ASN A 563 7.30 8.51 -22.62
C ASN A 563 8.81 8.77 -22.49
N SER A 564 9.59 7.75 -22.13
CA SER A 564 11.05 7.80 -22.29
C SER A 564 11.47 6.90 -23.45
N TYR A 565 12.37 7.39 -24.31
CA TYR A 565 12.87 6.62 -25.44
C TYR A 565 14.28 6.14 -25.12
N LEU A 566 14.40 4.89 -24.65
CA LEU A 566 15.66 4.31 -24.19
C LEU A 566 16.34 3.54 -25.32
N LEU A 567 17.67 3.65 -25.38
CA LEU A 567 18.52 3.00 -26.38
C LEU A 567 19.50 2.02 -25.73
N ASP A 568 19.82 0.95 -26.46
CA ASP A 568 20.89 0.01 -26.17
C ASP A 568 22.26 0.48 -26.70
N LYS A 569 23.28 -0.38 -26.59
CA LYS A 569 24.65 -0.11 -27.08
C LYS A 569 24.77 -0.03 -28.60
N GLN A 570 23.81 -0.58 -29.33
CA GLN A 570 23.76 -0.61 -30.79
C GLN A 570 22.87 0.52 -31.35
N GLY A 571 22.24 1.32 -30.47
CA GLY A 571 21.31 2.37 -30.87
C GLY A 571 19.91 1.87 -31.18
N HIS A 572 19.57 0.62 -30.85
CA HIS A 572 18.20 0.13 -30.95
C HIS A 572 17.37 0.58 -29.75
N ARG A 573 16.07 0.77 -29.96
CA ARG A 573 15.11 1.06 -28.89
C ARG A 573 14.97 -0.15 -27.99
N ILE A 574 14.96 0.07 -26.68
CA ILE A 574 14.55 -0.92 -25.68
C ILE A 574 13.05 -1.18 -25.85
N ASP A 575 12.69 -2.38 -26.32
CA ASP A 575 11.30 -2.74 -26.65
C ASP A 575 10.82 -4.06 -26.04
N ARG A 576 11.71 -4.79 -25.34
CA ARG A 576 11.39 -6.03 -24.60
C ARG A 576 11.43 -5.87 -23.07
N ARG A 577 11.56 -4.63 -22.59
CA ARG A 577 11.83 -4.29 -21.18
C ARG A 577 13.10 -4.97 -20.64
N ASN A 578 14.07 -5.17 -21.52
CA ASN A 578 15.42 -5.67 -21.26
C ASN A 578 16.25 -4.61 -20.53
N ALA A 579 15.98 -4.41 -19.24
CA ALA A 579 16.62 -3.37 -18.44
C ALA A 579 18.16 -3.48 -18.35
N HIS A 580 18.70 -4.68 -18.56
CA HIS A 580 20.14 -4.94 -18.57
C HIS A 580 20.86 -4.32 -19.78
N ASP A 581 20.13 -3.98 -20.85
CA ASP A 581 20.70 -3.40 -22.07
C ASP A 581 20.58 -1.87 -22.15
N ILE A 582 19.83 -1.24 -21.23
CA ILE A 582 19.64 0.22 -21.21
C ILE A 582 20.99 0.93 -21.10
N LEU A 583 21.28 1.80 -22.07
CA LEU A 583 22.49 2.63 -22.09
C LEU A 583 22.19 4.11 -21.84
N VAL A 584 21.25 4.68 -22.60
CA VAL A 584 20.95 6.12 -22.61
C VAL A 584 19.51 6.39 -23.04
N ALA A 585 18.94 7.51 -22.59
CA ALA A 585 17.68 8.02 -23.13
C ALA A 585 17.97 8.94 -24.32
N LEU A 586 17.34 8.67 -25.47
CA LEU A 586 17.31 9.59 -26.61
C LEU A 586 16.53 10.85 -26.26
N TYR A 587 15.38 10.67 -25.61
CA TYR A 587 14.59 11.74 -25.01
C TYR A 587 13.81 11.23 -23.80
N ASP A 588 13.38 12.16 -22.95
CA ASP A 588 12.44 11.91 -21.85
C ASP A 588 11.33 12.96 -21.87
N HIS A 589 10.14 12.56 -22.34
CA HIS A 589 8.96 13.40 -22.42
C HIS A 589 8.01 13.20 -21.22
N GLN A 590 8.44 12.49 -20.17
CA GLN A 590 7.66 12.42 -18.93
C GLN A 590 7.37 13.83 -18.39
N ILE A 591 6.19 14.03 -17.81
CA ILE A 591 5.76 15.33 -17.29
C ILE A 591 5.82 15.31 -15.75
N PRO A 592 6.65 16.15 -15.09
CA PRO A 592 6.72 16.23 -13.64
C PRO A 592 5.38 16.61 -12.98
N PRO A 593 5.24 16.36 -11.66
CA PRO A 593 4.12 16.84 -10.86
C PRO A 593 3.94 18.35 -10.99
N GLY A 594 2.73 18.82 -11.23
CA GLY A 594 2.50 20.26 -11.30
C GLY A 594 3.09 20.91 -12.56
N ALA A 595 3.67 20.13 -13.49
CA ALA A 595 4.25 20.65 -14.73
C ALA A 595 3.37 20.38 -15.95
N ALA A 596 3.78 20.99 -17.06
CA ALA A 596 3.17 20.90 -18.38
C ALA A 596 4.20 20.59 -19.48
N SER A 597 3.73 20.17 -20.65
CA SER A 597 4.48 20.07 -21.90
C SER A 597 3.70 20.75 -23.03
N VAL A 598 4.39 21.45 -23.93
CA VAL A 598 3.79 22.06 -25.12
C VAL A 598 4.10 21.19 -26.33
N VAL A 599 3.10 20.96 -27.18
CA VAL A 599 3.22 20.16 -28.39
C VAL A 599 2.75 21.01 -29.56
N HIS A 600 3.63 21.16 -30.55
CA HIS A 600 3.38 22.00 -31.71
C HIS A 600 2.89 21.15 -32.89
N TYR A 601 1.74 21.50 -33.46
CA TYR A 601 1.24 20.88 -34.70
C TYR A 601 1.12 21.90 -35.81
N ARG A 602 1.79 21.68 -36.94
CA ARG A 602 1.59 22.50 -38.13
C ARG A 602 0.31 22.06 -38.84
N LEU A 603 -0.61 23.01 -38.99
CA LEU A 603 -1.88 22.85 -39.67
C LEU A 603 -1.81 23.58 -41.01
N ASN A 604 -1.84 22.84 -42.12
CA ASN A 604 -1.93 23.42 -43.46
C ASN A 604 -3.39 23.32 -43.90
N LEU A 605 -4.08 24.46 -44.01
CA LEU A 605 -5.50 24.45 -44.36
C LEU A 605 -5.69 24.33 -45.88
N PRO A 606 -6.65 23.52 -46.36
CA PRO A 606 -6.97 23.42 -47.77
C PRO A 606 -7.37 24.78 -48.37
N LYS A 607 -7.08 24.98 -49.67
CA LYS A 607 -7.44 26.22 -50.39
C LYS A 607 -8.95 26.34 -50.62
N ASP A 608 -9.64 25.21 -50.66
CA ASP A 608 -11.09 25.08 -50.86
C ASP A 608 -11.85 24.95 -49.53
N LEU A 609 -11.21 25.26 -48.39
CA LEU A 609 -11.82 25.23 -47.08
C LEU A 609 -13.09 26.11 -47.04
N LYS A 610 -14.22 25.50 -46.66
CA LYS A 610 -15.52 26.19 -46.51
C LYS A 610 -16.12 25.86 -45.15
N GLY A 611 -16.69 26.85 -44.46
CA GLY A 611 -17.32 26.63 -43.16
C GLY A 611 -16.34 26.19 -42.06
N ALA A 612 -16.90 25.85 -40.91
CA ALA A 612 -16.14 25.76 -39.67
C ALA A 612 -15.09 24.62 -39.67
N VAL A 613 -13.97 24.90 -39.01
CA VAL A 613 -12.91 23.93 -38.68
C VAL A 613 -13.05 23.53 -37.23
N GLN A 614 -13.05 22.24 -36.95
CA GLN A 614 -13.06 21.70 -35.60
C GLN A 614 -11.74 20.99 -35.33
N ILE A 615 -11.07 21.37 -34.25
CA ILE A 615 -9.85 20.72 -33.77
C ILE A 615 -10.21 19.96 -32.50
N GLU A 616 -9.92 18.67 -32.48
CA GLU A 616 -10.12 17.78 -31.34
C GLU A 616 -8.78 17.18 -30.93
N ALA A 617 -8.47 17.21 -29.64
CA ALA A 617 -7.27 16.61 -29.08
C ALA A 617 -7.62 15.64 -27.95
N ARG A 618 -7.02 14.45 -27.97
CA ARG A 618 -7.28 13.35 -27.02
C ARG A 618 -5.96 12.79 -26.52
N LEU A 619 -5.84 12.63 -25.21
CA LEU A 619 -4.68 12.04 -24.57
C LEU A 619 -5.02 10.58 -24.23
N LEU A 620 -4.43 9.65 -24.97
CA LEU A 620 -4.77 8.25 -24.96
C LEU A 620 -3.67 7.43 -24.29
N TYR A 621 -4.05 6.45 -23.48
CA TYR A 621 -3.14 5.59 -22.74
C TYR A 621 -3.37 4.12 -23.07
N ARG A 622 -2.28 3.40 -23.34
CA ARG A 622 -2.22 1.94 -23.40
C ARG A 622 -0.97 1.46 -22.69
N LYS A 623 -1.10 0.42 -21.85
CA LYS A 623 -0.03 0.00 -20.95
C LYS A 623 1.20 -0.57 -21.67
N PHE A 624 1.01 -1.32 -22.76
CA PHE A 624 2.11 -1.84 -23.57
C PHE A 624 1.90 -1.49 -25.04
N ASP A 625 2.99 -1.09 -25.71
CA ASP A 625 2.96 -0.81 -27.14
C ASP A 625 2.86 -2.10 -27.98
N GLN A 626 2.67 -1.92 -29.29
CA GLN A 626 2.54 -3.02 -30.24
C GLN A 626 3.76 -3.95 -30.24
N ARG A 627 4.98 -3.40 -30.18
CA ARG A 627 6.21 -4.19 -30.30
C ARG A 627 6.32 -5.16 -29.12
N PHE A 628 6.11 -4.65 -27.91
CA PHE A 628 6.13 -5.49 -26.71
C PHE A 628 5.06 -6.58 -26.77
N MET A 629 3.84 -6.25 -27.22
CA MET A 629 2.75 -7.23 -27.35
C MET A 629 3.03 -8.30 -28.41
N THR A 630 3.66 -7.94 -29.52
CA THR A 630 4.08 -8.91 -30.54
C THR A 630 5.11 -9.90 -29.98
N TYR A 631 6.08 -9.44 -29.18
CA TYR A 631 7.02 -10.33 -28.50
C TYR A 631 6.33 -11.22 -27.45
N LEU A 632 5.41 -10.66 -26.66
CA LEU A 632 4.65 -11.41 -25.65
C LEU A 632 3.84 -12.55 -26.26
N ASN A 633 3.38 -12.38 -27.50
CA ASN A 633 2.61 -13.37 -28.24
C ASN A 633 3.50 -14.26 -29.16
N ASP A 634 4.80 -14.40 -28.87
CA ASP A 634 5.77 -15.16 -29.67
C ASP A 634 5.78 -14.78 -31.18
N ASN A 635 5.54 -13.51 -31.51
CA ASN A 635 5.39 -13.01 -32.88
C ASN A 635 4.25 -13.67 -33.69
N ARG A 636 3.27 -14.31 -33.02
CA ARG A 636 2.15 -14.99 -33.68
C ARG A 636 1.04 -14.04 -34.14
N HIS A 637 0.85 -12.94 -33.42
CA HIS A 637 -0.18 -11.93 -33.71
C HIS A 637 0.43 -10.53 -33.76
N ALA A 638 0.13 -9.81 -34.83
CA ALA A 638 0.56 -8.42 -35.03
C ALA A 638 -0.42 -7.39 -34.45
N ASP A 639 -1.56 -7.83 -33.91
CA ASP A 639 -2.56 -6.94 -33.33
C ASP A 639 -2.26 -6.64 -31.85
N ASN A 640 -2.61 -5.45 -31.37
CA ASN A 640 -2.55 -5.12 -29.95
C ASN A 640 -3.96 -4.96 -29.38
N PRO A 641 -4.49 -6.01 -28.72
CA PRO A 641 -5.87 -6.04 -28.21
C PRO A 641 -6.04 -5.29 -26.89
N LEU A 642 -4.97 -4.68 -26.33
CA LEU A 642 -5.05 -4.08 -25.01
C LEU A 642 -5.98 -2.86 -24.99
N PRO A 643 -6.70 -2.65 -23.87
CA PRO A 643 -7.63 -1.53 -23.76
C PRO A 643 -6.91 -0.19 -23.83
N VAL A 644 -7.43 0.70 -24.68
CA VAL A 644 -7.04 2.12 -24.73
C VAL A 644 -7.92 2.92 -23.78
N THR A 645 -7.29 3.74 -22.95
CA THR A 645 -7.97 4.59 -21.96
C THR A 645 -7.79 6.05 -22.34
N GLU A 646 -8.88 6.78 -22.53
CA GLU A 646 -8.83 8.23 -22.70
C GLU A 646 -8.65 8.91 -21.34
N ILE A 647 -7.52 9.60 -21.17
CA ILE A 647 -7.17 10.34 -19.94
C ILE A 647 -7.82 11.72 -19.94
N ALA A 648 -7.78 12.39 -21.10
CA ALA A 648 -8.29 13.74 -21.31
C ALA A 648 -8.71 13.93 -22.78
N HIS A 649 -9.67 14.82 -22.99
CA HIS A 649 -10.15 15.24 -24.30
C HIS A 649 -10.48 16.73 -24.25
N THR A 650 -10.22 17.43 -25.35
CA THR A 650 -10.68 18.81 -25.57
C THR A 650 -10.99 19.04 -27.04
N ARG A 651 -11.85 20.02 -27.32
CA ARG A 651 -12.32 20.32 -28.67
C ARG A 651 -12.61 21.81 -28.80
N LEU A 652 -12.13 22.41 -29.89
CA LEU A 652 -12.43 23.78 -30.28
C LEU A 652 -13.00 23.83 -31.69
N LYS A 653 -13.88 24.80 -31.93
CA LYS A 653 -14.45 25.11 -33.23
C LYS A 653 -14.06 26.53 -33.63
N PHE A 654 -13.60 26.66 -34.87
CA PHE A 654 -13.19 27.90 -35.51
C PHE A 654 -14.14 28.18 -36.67
N SER A 655 -14.65 29.40 -36.73
CA SER A 655 -15.50 29.89 -37.80
C SER A 655 -14.65 30.57 -38.89
N ASN A 656 -15.26 30.83 -40.05
CA ASN A 656 -14.60 31.55 -41.16
C ASN A 656 -14.54 33.07 -40.90
N THR A 657 -15.20 33.54 -39.85
CA THR A 657 -15.14 34.88 -39.30
C THR A 657 -14.67 34.79 -37.86
N PRO A 658 -14.04 35.86 -37.30
CA PRO A 658 -13.78 35.93 -35.88
C PRO A 658 -15.09 35.72 -35.13
N ASP A 659 -15.06 34.87 -34.11
CA ASP A 659 -16.26 34.43 -33.39
C ASP A 659 -15.97 34.50 -31.90
N THR A 660 -16.74 35.34 -31.19
CA THR A 660 -16.72 35.40 -29.74
C THR A 660 -17.72 34.36 -29.25
N HIS A 661 -17.22 33.27 -28.69
CA HIS A 661 -18.07 32.22 -28.14
C HIS A 661 -18.65 32.67 -26.79
N GLU A 662 -19.93 32.38 -26.53
CA GLU A 662 -20.47 32.42 -25.15
C GLU A 662 -19.71 31.44 -24.22
N ILE A 663 -19.07 30.43 -24.81
CA ILE A 663 -18.32 29.40 -24.13
C ILE A 663 -16.95 29.96 -23.71
N THR A 664 -16.74 30.05 -22.41
CA THR A 664 -15.44 30.35 -21.81
C THR A 664 -14.71 29.06 -21.41
N SER A 665 -13.38 29.12 -21.36
CA SER A 665 -12.56 28.02 -20.85
C SER A 665 -12.84 27.79 -19.35
N GLU A 666 -12.99 26.54 -18.93
CA GLU A 666 -13.04 26.16 -17.51
C GLU A 666 -11.71 26.41 -16.78
N ILE A 667 -10.61 26.55 -17.51
CA ILE A 667 -9.27 26.84 -16.99
C ILE A 667 -9.11 28.37 -16.89
N PRO A 668 -8.76 28.93 -15.72
CA PRO A 668 -8.49 30.36 -15.55
C PRO A 668 -7.41 30.86 -16.50
N VAL A 669 -7.60 32.07 -17.06
CA VAL A 669 -6.69 32.68 -18.05
C VAL A 669 -5.23 32.71 -17.58
N TRP A 670 -4.99 33.10 -16.32
CA TRP A 670 -3.63 33.14 -15.75
C TRP A 670 -2.99 31.75 -15.69
N GLU A 671 -3.79 30.71 -15.41
CA GLU A 671 -3.30 29.34 -15.27
C GLU A 671 -2.94 28.76 -16.63
N ARG A 672 -3.68 29.12 -17.69
CA ARG A 672 -3.36 28.73 -19.08
C ARG A 672 -2.04 29.32 -19.56
N TRP A 673 -1.83 30.62 -19.33
CA TRP A 673 -0.55 31.27 -19.61
C TRP A 673 0.60 30.65 -18.80
N ASN A 674 0.35 30.35 -17.52
CA ASN A 674 1.35 29.73 -16.66
C ASN A 674 1.71 28.32 -17.14
N ASP A 675 0.74 27.48 -17.47
CA ASP A 675 0.97 26.13 -17.99
C ASP A 675 1.74 26.15 -19.33
N TYR A 676 1.37 27.05 -20.24
CA TYR A 676 2.07 27.25 -21.50
C TYR A 676 3.53 27.66 -21.26
N GLY A 677 3.76 28.66 -20.41
CA GLY A 677 5.10 29.09 -20.01
C GLY A 677 5.92 27.99 -19.34
N ILE A 678 5.30 27.16 -18.50
CA ILE A 678 5.95 26.01 -17.83
C ILE A 678 6.42 24.99 -18.86
N GLY A 679 5.60 24.67 -19.87
CA GLY A 679 5.97 23.75 -20.93
C GLY A 679 7.19 24.24 -21.72
N LEU A 680 7.15 25.49 -22.18
CA LEU A 680 8.25 26.13 -22.91
C LEU A 680 9.52 26.23 -22.06
N LEU A 681 9.40 26.61 -20.78
CA LEU A 681 10.54 26.65 -19.85
C LEU A 681 11.20 25.28 -19.73
N ARG A 682 10.43 24.19 -19.71
CA ARG A 682 10.99 22.84 -19.63
C ARG A 682 11.68 22.42 -20.92
N GLN A 683 11.09 22.69 -22.08
CA GLN A 683 11.63 22.29 -23.37
C GLN A 683 12.86 23.11 -23.79
N GLY A 684 12.95 24.37 -23.37
CA GLY A 684 14.15 25.19 -23.54
C GLY A 684 15.37 24.76 -22.72
N SER A 685 15.38 23.55 -22.15
CA SER A 685 16.47 23.02 -21.30
C SER A 685 17.53 22.21 -22.06
N SER A 686 17.31 21.90 -23.34
CA SER A 686 18.17 20.97 -24.08
C SER A 686 18.37 21.36 -25.54
N GLY A 687 19.60 21.21 -26.03
CA GLY A 687 19.94 21.30 -27.45
C GLY A 687 19.62 22.66 -28.09
N ALA A 688 19.15 22.62 -29.35
CA ALA A 688 18.80 23.79 -30.14
C ALA A 688 17.54 24.54 -29.65
N ASN A 689 16.83 24.03 -28.64
CA ASN A 689 15.54 24.56 -28.19
C ASN A 689 15.64 25.74 -27.21
N LYS A 690 16.84 26.32 -26.98
CA LYS A 690 17.01 27.50 -26.11
C LYS A 690 16.10 28.69 -26.50
N GLY A 691 15.66 28.77 -27.76
CA GLY A 691 14.73 29.80 -28.24
C GLY A 691 13.38 29.83 -27.51
N GLU A 692 12.95 28.71 -26.92
CA GLU A 692 11.68 28.63 -26.18
C GLU A 692 11.71 29.38 -24.84
N LEU A 693 12.89 29.70 -24.29
CA LEU A 693 13.01 30.49 -23.06
C LEU A 693 12.43 31.90 -23.23
N ARG A 694 12.62 32.53 -24.40
CA ARG A 694 12.02 33.84 -24.70
C ARG A 694 10.49 33.77 -24.74
N GLN A 695 9.96 32.68 -25.28
CA GLN A 695 8.51 32.46 -25.32
C GLN A 695 7.95 32.20 -23.91
N ALA A 696 8.69 31.46 -23.07
CA ALA A 696 8.35 31.25 -21.67
C ALA A 696 8.35 32.57 -20.89
N GLU A 697 9.36 33.44 -21.11
CA GLU A 697 9.42 34.78 -20.53
C GLU A 697 8.17 35.60 -20.88
N ALA A 698 7.82 35.64 -22.16
CA ALA A 698 6.63 36.35 -22.63
C ALA A 698 5.34 35.81 -21.96
N ALA A 699 5.22 34.48 -21.84
CA ALA A 699 4.08 33.85 -21.17
C ALA A 699 4.02 34.22 -19.68
N PHE A 700 5.13 34.17 -18.95
CA PHE A 700 5.14 34.51 -17.52
C PHE A 700 4.97 36.01 -17.25
N LYS A 701 5.34 36.90 -18.18
CA LYS A 701 4.97 38.32 -18.14
C LYS A 701 3.45 38.51 -18.21
N GLN A 702 2.73 37.71 -18.99
CA GLN A 702 1.26 37.73 -18.99
C GLN A 702 0.69 37.28 -17.64
N VAL A 703 1.25 36.22 -17.04
CA VAL A 703 0.84 35.76 -15.70
C VAL A 703 1.05 36.87 -14.65
N GLN A 704 2.20 37.56 -14.70
CA GLN A 704 2.50 38.68 -13.82
C GLN A 704 1.53 39.86 -14.04
N ALA A 705 1.23 40.20 -15.30
CA ALA A 705 0.28 41.26 -15.65
C ALA A 705 -1.15 40.98 -15.15
N LEU A 706 -1.52 39.71 -15.00
CA LEU A 706 -2.78 39.26 -14.39
C LEU A 706 -2.76 39.28 -12.85
N GLY A 707 -1.73 39.85 -12.23
CA GLY A 707 -1.62 40.02 -10.78
C GLY A 707 -1.26 38.74 -10.01
N LYS A 708 -0.68 37.74 -10.70
CA LYS A 708 -0.30 36.46 -10.09
C LYS A 708 1.19 36.41 -9.78
N THR A 709 1.53 36.03 -8.55
CA THR A 709 2.92 35.98 -8.05
C THR A 709 3.73 34.88 -8.72
N GLU A 710 3.07 33.83 -9.19
CA GLU A 710 3.64 32.74 -9.98
C GLU A 710 4.38 33.26 -11.22
N GLY A 711 3.88 34.35 -11.84
CA GLY A 711 4.54 34.98 -12.99
C GLY A 711 5.93 35.50 -12.65
N SER A 712 6.05 36.28 -11.56
CA SER A 712 7.35 36.79 -11.10
C SER A 712 8.33 35.68 -10.71
N ILE A 713 7.83 34.64 -10.01
CA ILE A 713 8.65 33.49 -9.58
C ILE A 713 9.16 32.72 -10.80
N ASN A 714 8.31 32.48 -11.79
CA ASN A 714 8.68 31.72 -12.98
C ASN A 714 9.56 32.53 -13.93
N LEU A 715 9.42 33.86 -14.00
CA LEU A 715 10.38 34.73 -14.67
C LEU A 715 11.78 34.60 -14.06
N ALA A 716 11.90 34.56 -12.73
CA ALA A 716 13.18 34.32 -12.09
C ALA A 716 13.79 32.96 -12.50
N ARG A 717 12.96 31.92 -12.71
CA ARG A 717 13.42 30.61 -13.22
C ARG A 717 13.90 30.68 -14.66
N VAL A 718 13.26 31.50 -15.51
CA VAL A 718 13.72 31.74 -16.88
C VAL A 718 15.09 32.42 -16.85
N TYR A 719 15.23 33.54 -16.13
CA TYR A 719 16.48 34.29 -16.08
C TYR A 719 17.62 33.57 -15.37
N PHE A 720 17.33 32.67 -14.43
CA PHE A 720 18.36 31.82 -13.83
C PHE A 720 18.90 30.78 -14.82
N LYS A 721 18.13 30.44 -15.85
CA LYS A 721 18.43 29.38 -16.80
C LYS A 721 19.04 29.89 -18.11
N GLU A 722 18.69 31.10 -18.51
CA GLU A 722 19.38 31.87 -19.56
C GLU A 722 20.84 32.12 -19.17
#